data_AF-A0A165CBG1-F1
#
_entry.id   AF-A0A165CBG1-F1
#
_cell.length_a   1.000
_cell.length_b   1.000
_cell.length_c   1.000
_cell.angle_alpha   90.00
_cell.angle_beta   90.00
_cell.angle_gamma   90.00
#
_symmetry.space_group_name_H-M   'P 1'
#
loop_
_entity.id
_entity.type
_entity.pdbx_description
1 polymer ?
#
loop_
_entity_poly.entity_id
_entity_poly.type
_entity_poly.pdbx_seq_one_letter_code
_entity_poly.pdbx_strand_id
1 'polypeptide(L)'
;MASSSLARNVNLNRSGDHIGGTRLNGSAAAPFPIRDTISGLADSSPLYASVSVAESPLFAHPFAVRSGPIHGPSYAKIARAIPDQPVCIGDGLDVPALGLLSTLVLPTIVGLCIWLLFAILRPRFRQVYGVREWFAPRGLRPAHLSHSFWAFLLPGVPIKPSLSIDRLGSGESAAKDAHTYPSDEELSQRTLWITILIVSGWTILGVGGLLPLYMAALPCLAHSTPPFEYHGQYSTLQDLSLLRLLQSLPTGTDFSDHFLTAPYVRVRLIILVIIAVLLALAPALWLILREYNKLVDYRERWVSVRCHGVEMGWLGAGQAPGVVGWGEKRLKEFIIKNGLSSSMEVDEGTNGHPRRQRKRRAADANGAEKATGEVDIQNLFSIGDTTEIALLIDERDEILENLEIAETKYVQSFRFTTPEPSLQFQLPTISEEPNSTMKLEISRPRPLASAANGRKRRRGRNPASGSSSLPPTSYVMPSQYYKLRGVRGVNGGHLTDVERDVLPSMRGPSLAESINSRVVGSRFQEVNASSPTIGLVPMGSQVTVNKDGQLEAVRAPDSPYMGAEPGTWAQDDVHSSWDTAAFHDTPYNPWINHSSQDHILNGSEEDWHDVLNEDPEAFQNAEEYPEDTRRRPRPPRAKDGVNAHRESFPLRNRNTNKGEELPPPHLRLQPHQPFVKPVSGVDHRALGEIYENIGIWRSRLKAINAQISEAQRIAYNDIADGVRIKGWLMIGRGLRFIPGIQLIEGRAKEDIRWDELQNEGGFARTLGFWTAAVMISIILAVILMAVAALYLSTAPDFAHYFPFLMRLDEGNELGAGVATCLAAALAAVLFIWVVLAILHYFGPLYRTASLSHLQLVMFKTTFWVLILVGGASFFTAGALLSAMHSFSTSIGVTASVADGIVYMSAFALILLLTVAVSFPGLLLLQPLRLWRVFWAEKAAITSRQRFRAVYPRTYNPSYTLSCAVLAFTYAMAFTLLFPPVAPAALLLLSLALIAHRFLVTYVYGRTTSSTGGLLQIWLLRRFSTLLAVQPLILGLVFLSRELWVEGGILCGFALFVVIFTEGYCNRRTIQPGKQLLNPITLDRLQSFIRMSQPGENGLVEEERLSVVGSGRHGRSRGSFASILEMLSLTLAVVPTSSETRGPIPLGKWKNDSTLDDLTATERAARTNPEAPPHLPPLPFADHAEEMASILYAPELLAPPPVIWLPNDTGGIGRSEAYDLQRYHELRVTQDVRAKEDATSRRSWT
;
A
#
# COMPACT_ATOMS: atom_id res chain seq x y z
N MET A 1 -2.23 17.41 45.45
CA MET A 1 -1.94 18.43 46.48
C MET A 1 -0.49 18.83 46.29
N ALA A 2 -0.05 20.05 45.97
CA ALA A 2 -0.67 21.36 45.89
C ALA A 2 -0.29 22.05 44.56
N SER A 3 -1.21 22.86 44.04
CA SER A 3 -1.11 23.64 42.80
C SER A 3 -0.75 25.09 43.12
N SER A 4 0.26 25.65 42.45
CA SER A 4 0.46 27.11 42.41
C SER A 4 0.58 27.58 40.96
N SER A 5 -0.52 28.14 40.47
CA SER A 5 -0.66 28.85 39.20
C SER A 5 -0.08 30.26 39.33
N LEU A 6 0.83 30.65 38.45
CA LEU A 6 1.21 32.05 38.25
C LEU A 6 1.38 32.30 36.75
N ALA A 7 0.27 32.68 36.11
CA ALA A 7 0.23 33.15 34.74
C ALA A 7 0.70 34.61 34.69
N ARG A 8 1.76 34.89 33.93
CA ARG A 8 2.21 36.24 33.64
C ARG A 8 2.06 36.47 32.14
N ASN A 9 1.03 37.23 31.77
CA ASN A 9 0.80 37.74 30.43
C ASN A 9 1.88 38.77 30.09
N VAL A 10 2.64 38.55 29.00
CA VAL A 10 3.45 39.58 28.36
C VAL A 10 3.08 39.59 26.87
N ASN A 11 2.23 40.54 26.51
CA ASN A 11 1.99 40.96 25.13
C ASN A 11 3.16 41.85 24.71
N LEU A 12 3.90 41.45 23.68
CA LEU A 12 4.84 42.32 22.95
C LEU A 12 4.38 42.40 21.49
N ASN A 13 3.55 43.40 21.21
CA ASN A 13 3.38 43.96 19.88
C ASN A 13 4.68 44.68 19.50
N ARG A 14 5.28 44.31 18.36
CA ARG A 14 6.33 45.11 17.74
C ARG A 14 5.91 45.46 16.32
N SER A 15 5.26 46.61 16.21
CA SER A 15 5.09 47.38 14.98
C SER A 15 6.41 48.06 14.63
N GLY A 16 6.76 48.08 13.35
CA GLY A 16 7.91 48.80 12.83
C GLY A 16 7.74 49.07 11.34
N ASP A 17 6.93 50.07 11.01
CA ASP A 17 6.99 50.79 9.73
C ASP A 17 7.96 51.96 9.89
N HIS A 18 8.91 52.14 8.95
CA HIS A 18 8.96 53.32 8.08
C HIS A 18 10.20 53.40 7.18
N ILE A 19 9.93 53.73 5.89
CA ILE A 19 10.65 54.62 4.95
C ILE A 19 12.06 54.15 4.51
N GLY A 20 12.46 54.10 3.24
CA GLY A 20 12.00 54.70 1.98
C GLY A 20 13.26 55.01 1.16
N GLY A 21 13.34 54.61 -0.11
CA GLY A 21 14.53 54.83 -0.94
C GLY A 21 14.33 54.40 -2.39
N THR A 22 14.19 55.39 -3.26
CA THR A 22 13.84 55.33 -4.69
C THR A 22 14.96 54.88 -5.62
N ARG A 23 14.54 54.17 -6.70
CA ARG A 23 15.01 54.14 -8.10
C ARG A 23 16.52 54.17 -8.40
N LEU A 24 16.97 53.24 -9.25
CA LEU A 24 17.63 53.55 -10.53
C LEU A 24 17.54 52.35 -11.50
N ASN A 25 17.33 52.68 -12.78
CA ASN A 25 17.30 51.80 -13.95
C ASN A 25 18.69 51.20 -14.24
N GLY A 26 18.74 50.01 -14.83
CA GLY A 26 19.94 49.45 -15.44
C GLY A 26 19.65 48.21 -16.29
N SER A 27 19.79 48.35 -17.60
CA SER A 27 19.55 47.33 -18.63
C SER A 27 20.63 46.23 -18.67
N ALA A 28 20.21 45.05 -19.14
CA ALA A 28 20.90 44.12 -20.04
C ALA A 28 22.44 43.97 -19.98
N ALA A 29 22.92 42.76 -19.66
CA ALA A 29 24.11 42.16 -20.28
C ALA A 29 24.14 40.63 -20.06
N ALA A 30 24.58 39.93 -21.10
CA ALA A 30 24.66 38.47 -21.27
C ALA A 30 25.68 37.76 -20.34
N PRO A 31 25.59 36.42 -20.19
CA PRO A 31 26.61 35.65 -19.47
C PRO A 31 27.78 35.24 -20.39
N PHE A 32 29.01 35.53 -19.95
CA PHE A 32 30.23 34.96 -20.53
C PHE A 32 30.42 33.49 -20.10
N PRO A 33 31.10 32.67 -20.92
CA PRO A 33 31.44 31.28 -20.61
C PRO A 33 32.80 31.20 -19.90
N ILE A 34 32.93 30.30 -18.91
CA ILE A 34 34.24 29.89 -18.39
C ILE A 34 34.61 28.56 -19.03
N ARG A 35 35.72 28.60 -19.77
CA ARG A 35 36.42 27.51 -20.43
C ARG A 35 37.76 27.43 -19.72
N ASP A 36 38.04 26.32 -19.04
CA ASP A 36 39.41 25.93 -18.71
C ASP A 36 39.67 24.51 -19.20
N THR A 37 40.48 24.48 -20.24
CA THR A 37 41.25 23.38 -20.78
C THR A 37 42.41 23.02 -19.86
N ILE A 38 42.47 21.78 -19.37
CA ILE A 38 43.75 21.09 -19.11
C ILE A 38 43.61 19.66 -19.65
N SER A 39 44.20 19.43 -20.82
CA SER A 39 44.50 18.13 -21.38
C SER A 39 45.91 17.73 -20.97
N GLY A 40 46.05 16.59 -20.28
CA GLY A 40 47.33 15.94 -20.01
C GLY A 40 47.14 14.44 -20.02
N LEU A 41 47.62 13.79 -21.08
CA LEU A 41 47.79 12.34 -21.19
C LEU A 41 48.62 11.79 -20.03
N ALA A 42 48.29 10.58 -19.58
CA ALA A 42 49.31 9.58 -19.21
C ALA A 42 48.71 8.17 -19.19
N ASP A 43 49.06 7.40 -20.21
CA ASP A 43 49.27 5.95 -20.10
C ASP A 43 50.28 5.65 -18.99
N SER A 44 50.08 4.56 -18.24
CA SER A 44 51.12 3.55 -18.00
C SER A 44 50.67 2.41 -17.09
N SER A 45 50.98 1.22 -17.56
CA SER A 45 50.91 -0.09 -16.92
C SER A 45 51.90 -0.24 -15.75
N PRO A 46 51.80 -1.31 -14.93
CA PRO A 46 52.53 -1.43 -13.67
C PRO A 46 53.91 -2.07 -13.86
N LEU A 47 54.90 -1.59 -13.10
CA LEU A 47 56.22 -2.21 -12.98
C LEU A 47 56.54 -2.48 -11.50
N TYR A 48 56.87 -3.74 -11.25
CA TYR A 48 57.39 -4.28 -10.00
C TYR A 48 58.65 -3.53 -9.54
N ALA A 49 58.72 -3.19 -8.25
CA ALA A 49 59.99 -2.92 -7.58
C ALA A 49 59.93 -3.46 -6.14
N SER A 50 60.68 -4.54 -5.93
CA SER A 50 61.08 -5.08 -4.63
C SER A 50 61.99 -4.09 -3.91
N VAL A 51 61.65 -3.71 -2.68
CA VAL A 51 62.55 -2.97 -1.79
C VAL A 51 62.95 -3.90 -0.64
N SER A 52 64.20 -4.33 -0.69
CA SER A 52 64.96 -4.94 0.39
C SER A 52 65.32 -3.87 1.42
N VAL A 53 64.87 -4.01 2.67
CA VAL A 53 65.33 -3.19 3.80
C VAL A 53 66.49 -3.90 4.46
N ALA A 54 67.67 -3.29 4.37
CA ALA A 54 68.89 -3.73 5.04
C ALA A 54 68.90 -3.24 6.49
N GLU A 55 69.31 -4.13 7.38
CA GLU A 55 69.53 -3.93 8.80
C GLU A 55 70.69 -2.96 9.08
N SER A 56 70.58 -2.18 10.15
CA SER A 56 71.70 -1.57 10.88
C SER A 56 71.25 -1.34 12.34
N PRO A 57 71.86 -2.00 13.34
CA PRO A 57 71.59 -1.73 14.74
C PRO A 57 72.73 -0.92 15.36
N LEU A 58 72.43 0.16 16.09
CA LEU A 58 73.41 0.78 16.97
C LEU A 58 72.72 1.42 18.20
N PHE A 59 73.28 1.09 19.36
CA PHE A 59 73.09 1.62 20.72
C PHE A 59 71.89 1.13 21.56
N ALA A 60 72.16 0.08 22.36
CA ALA A 60 71.61 -0.04 23.72
C ALA A 60 72.65 -0.69 24.64
N HIS A 61 73.00 0.01 25.73
CA HIS A 61 73.84 -0.49 26.83
C HIS A 61 73.07 -1.50 27.69
N PRO A 62 73.67 -2.62 28.13
CA PRO A 62 73.12 -3.42 29.22
C PRO A 62 73.77 -3.08 30.56
N PHE A 63 72.93 -2.79 31.55
CA PHE A 63 73.27 -2.87 32.97
C PHE A 63 73.47 -4.34 33.34
N ALA A 64 74.68 -4.69 33.78
CA ALA A 64 75.00 -6.02 34.27
C ALA A 64 74.58 -6.17 35.75
N VAL A 65 73.50 -6.90 36.01
CA VAL A 65 73.20 -7.44 37.34
C VAL A 65 73.82 -8.83 37.44
N ARG A 66 74.77 -8.96 38.36
CA ARG A 66 75.52 -10.17 38.68
C ARG A 66 74.62 -11.13 39.49
N SER A 67 74.19 -12.23 38.90
CA SER A 67 73.63 -13.38 39.63
C SER A 67 74.61 -14.56 39.52
N GLY A 68 74.97 -15.14 40.67
CA GLY A 68 75.90 -16.26 40.78
C GLY A 68 75.25 -17.61 40.43
N PRO A 69 76.03 -18.63 40.04
CA PRO A 69 75.50 -19.94 39.74
C PRO A 69 75.40 -20.78 41.02
N ILE A 70 74.18 -21.18 41.39
CA ILE A 70 73.97 -22.33 42.28
C ILE A 70 73.42 -23.45 41.41
N HIS A 71 74.22 -24.49 41.24
CA HIS A 71 73.82 -25.76 40.65
C HIS A 71 72.80 -26.46 41.57
N GLY A 72 71.60 -26.70 41.04
CA GLY A 72 70.59 -27.62 41.58
C GLY A 72 70.09 -28.55 40.48
N PRO A 73 69.86 -29.85 40.75
CA PRO A 73 69.72 -30.87 39.73
C PRO A 73 68.38 -30.84 38.99
N SER A 74 68.44 -31.23 37.72
CA SER A 74 67.35 -31.43 36.76
C SER A 74 66.09 -32.05 37.35
N TYR A 75 65.04 -31.25 37.48
CA TYR A 75 63.70 -31.71 37.11
C TYR A 75 63.48 -31.26 35.67
N ALA A 76 63.43 -32.22 34.75
CA ALA A 76 62.91 -32.00 33.41
C ALA A 76 61.40 -31.68 33.52
N LYS A 77 61.09 -30.43 33.84
CA LYS A 77 59.80 -29.85 33.47
C LYS A 77 59.77 -29.88 31.96
N ILE A 78 58.82 -30.63 31.43
CA ILE A 78 58.33 -30.48 30.07
C ILE A 78 58.02 -28.99 29.92
N ALA A 79 58.94 -28.25 29.29
CA ALA A 79 58.68 -26.92 28.79
C ALA A 79 57.70 -27.12 27.63
N ARG A 80 56.42 -27.29 27.96
CA ARG A 80 55.35 -26.86 27.06
C ARG A 80 55.71 -25.42 26.74
N ALA A 81 55.96 -25.13 25.47
CA ALA A 81 56.11 -23.78 24.96
C ALA A 81 55.08 -22.92 25.68
N ILE A 82 55.52 -21.92 26.44
CA ILE A 82 54.64 -21.01 27.18
C ILE A 82 53.77 -20.36 26.10
N PRO A 83 52.50 -20.79 25.91
CA PRO A 83 51.59 -20.05 25.07
C PRO A 83 51.21 -18.82 25.89
N ASP A 84 50.81 -17.74 25.25
CA ASP A 84 50.23 -16.57 25.92
C ASP A 84 51.25 -15.63 26.59
N GLN A 85 52.29 -15.22 25.85
CA GLN A 85 52.85 -13.89 26.13
C GLN A 85 51.81 -12.85 25.69
N PRO A 86 51.43 -11.89 26.55
CA PRO A 86 50.41 -10.92 26.21
C PRO A 86 50.91 -10.00 25.11
N VAL A 87 50.14 -9.94 24.03
CA VAL A 87 50.53 -9.25 22.79
C VAL A 87 50.12 -7.79 22.87
N CYS A 88 51.09 -6.87 22.74
CA CYS A 88 50.78 -5.45 22.60
C CYS A 88 50.48 -5.08 21.16
N ILE A 89 49.74 -3.99 20.98
CA ILE A 89 49.49 -3.44 19.65
C ILE A 89 50.82 -3.17 18.91
N GLY A 90 51.03 -3.88 17.79
CA GLY A 90 52.26 -3.83 17.00
C GLY A 90 53.13 -5.10 17.10
N ASP A 91 52.96 -5.91 18.14
CA ASP A 91 53.81 -7.10 18.38
C ASP A 91 53.18 -8.41 17.87
N GLY A 92 51.90 -8.42 17.48
CA GLY A 92 51.21 -9.60 16.94
C GLY A 92 49.69 -9.44 16.82
N LEU A 93 49.00 -10.54 16.49
CA LEU A 93 47.54 -10.65 16.45
C LEU A 93 47.09 -11.67 17.49
N ASP A 94 46.21 -11.25 18.39
CA ASP A 94 45.55 -12.08 19.39
C ASP A 94 44.24 -12.70 18.87
N VAL A 95 43.69 -13.68 19.60
CA VAL A 95 42.48 -14.43 19.21
C VAL A 95 41.29 -13.52 18.85
N PRO A 96 40.94 -12.47 19.64
CA PRO A 96 39.84 -11.58 19.28
C PRO A 96 40.15 -10.65 18.10
N ALA A 97 41.40 -10.26 17.85
CA ALA A 97 41.75 -9.52 16.63
C ALA A 97 41.68 -10.41 15.39
N LEU A 98 42.12 -11.67 15.47
CA LEU A 98 41.90 -12.67 14.42
C LEU A 98 40.41 -12.92 14.20
N GLY A 99 39.63 -13.00 15.29
CA GLY A 99 38.17 -13.06 15.26
C GLY A 99 37.56 -11.86 14.52
N LEU A 100 37.96 -10.64 14.88
CA LEU A 100 37.53 -9.41 14.20
C LEU A 100 37.90 -9.42 12.72
N LEU A 101 39.14 -9.79 12.36
CA LEU A 101 39.57 -9.91 10.96
C LEU A 101 38.71 -10.93 10.22
N SER A 102 38.41 -12.09 10.84
CA SER A 102 37.50 -13.07 10.24
C SER A 102 36.10 -12.50 10.04
N THR A 103 35.58 -11.73 11.00
CA THR A 103 34.25 -11.09 10.93
C THR A 103 34.20 -9.91 9.96
N LEU A 104 35.36 -9.32 9.64
CA LEU A 104 35.46 -8.34 8.58
C LEU A 104 35.49 -9.06 7.24
N VAL A 105 36.38 -10.04 7.04
CA VAL A 105 36.59 -10.70 5.75
C VAL A 105 35.38 -11.56 5.34
N LEU A 106 34.89 -12.45 6.20
CA LEU A 106 33.85 -13.42 5.82
C LEU A 106 32.50 -12.72 5.53
N PRO A 107 31.92 -11.94 6.46
CA PRO A 107 30.75 -11.09 6.20
C PRO A 107 30.92 -10.11 5.04
N THR A 108 32.10 -9.51 4.82
CA THR A 108 32.29 -8.63 3.64
C THR A 108 32.24 -9.40 2.33
N ILE A 109 32.85 -10.58 2.24
CA ILE A 109 32.75 -11.45 1.06
C ILE A 109 31.27 -11.83 0.84
N VAL A 110 30.58 -12.30 1.87
CA VAL A 110 29.17 -12.69 1.78
C VAL A 110 28.29 -11.50 1.39
N GLY A 111 28.47 -10.34 1.99
CA GLY A 111 27.74 -9.14 1.64
C GLY A 111 28.04 -8.67 0.23
N LEU A 112 29.30 -8.63 -0.20
CA LEU A 112 29.66 -8.31 -1.59
C LEU A 112 29.00 -9.28 -2.58
N CYS A 113 28.96 -10.59 -2.27
CA CYS A 113 28.21 -11.56 -3.06
C CYS A 113 26.71 -11.24 -3.12
N ILE A 114 26.08 -10.85 -2.01
CA ILE A 114 24.67 -10.43 -1.96
C ILE A 114 24.43 -9.17 -2.81
N TRP A 115 25.30 -8.17 -2.70
CA TRP A 115 25.22 -6.92 -3.46
C TRP A 115 25.43 -7.15 -4.95
N LEU A 116 26.39 -8.01 -5.33
CA LEU A 116 26.65 -8.40 -6.71
C LEU A 116 25.48 -9.20 -7.29
N LEU A 117 24.92 -10.15 -6.53
CA LEU A 117 23.73 -10.90 -6.92
C LEU A 117 22.55 -9.96 -7.18
N PHE A 118 22.33 -8.99 -6.29
CA PHE A 118 21.32 -7.95 -6.49
C PHE A 118 21.58 -7.13 -7.76
N ALA A 119 22.83 -6.69 -8.00
CA ALA A 119 23.20 -5.93 -9.19
C ALA A 119 22.94 -6.70 -10.50
N ILE A 120 23.10 -8.03 -10.51
CA ILE A 120 22.79 -8.91 -11.65
C ILE A 120 21.27 -9.13 -11.80
N LEU A 121 20.55 -9.34 -10.70
CA LEU A 121 19.12 -9.65 -10.73
C LEU A 121 18.26 -8.41 -11.05
N ARG A 122 18.66 -7.22 -10.58
CA ARG A 122 17.92 -5.97 -10.79
C ARG A 122 17.53 -5.71 -12.26
N PRO A 123 18.45 -5.70 -13.25
CA PRO A 123 18.09 -5.46 -14.64
C PRO A 123 17.26 -6.61 -15.25
N ARG A 124 17.41 -7.85 -14.78
CA ARG A 124 16.65 -9.01 -15.28
C ARG A 124 15.22 -9.03 -14.78
N PHE A 125 15.01 -8.68 -13.51
CA PHE A 125 13.69 -8.66 -12.86
C PHE A 125 13.21 -7.23 -12.65
N ARG A 126 13.15 -6.43 -13.74
CA ARG A 126 12.67 -5.04 -13.69
C ARG A 126 11.24 -4.93 -13.17
N GLN A 127 10.44 -5.98 -13.35
CA GLN A 127 9.08 -6.08 -12.82
C GLN A 127 9.03 -6.01 -11.29
N VAL A 128 10.07 -6.48 -10.59
CA VAL A 128 10.15 -6.49 -9.12
C VAL A 128 10.92 -5.28 -8.60
N TYR A 129 11.99 -4.87 -9.29
CA TYR A 129 12.92 -3.83 -8.83
C TYR A 129 12.72 -2.43 -9.43
N GLY A 130 11.83 -2.30 -10.41
CA GLY A 130 11.51 -1.04 -11.10
C GLY A 130 10.02 -0.75 -11.14
N VAL A 131 9.25 -1.21 -10.14
CA VAL A 131 7.78 -1.12 -10.12
C VAL A 131 7.29 0.31 -10.31
N ARG A 132 7.93 1.29 -9.66
CA ARG A 132 7.51 2.70 -9.75
C ARG A 132 7.77 3.32 -11.12
N GLU A 133 8.66 2.75 -11.94
CA GLU A 133 8.92 3.28 -13.29
C GLU A 133 7.73 3.11 -14.22
N TRP A 134 6.87 2.12 -13.96
CA TRP A 134 5.71 1.81 -14.80
C TRP A 134 4.37 2.01 -14.08
N PHE A 135 4.31 1.75 -12.77
CA PHE A 135 3.07 1.86 -11.98
C PHE A 135 2.65 3.31 -11.69
N ALA A 136 3.62 4.20 -11.39
CA ALA A 136 3.30 5.58 -11.02
C ALA A 136 2.72 6.38 -12.22
N PRO A 137 1.90 7.42 -12.01
CA PRO A 137 1.46 8.33 -13.06
C PRO A 137 2.64 9.05 -13.72
N ARG A 138 2.55 9.40 -15.02
CA ARG A 138 3.67 9.96 -15.81
C ARG A 138 4.40 11.13 -15.15
N GLY A 139 3.68 12.03 -14.46
CA GLY A 139 4.27 13.18 -13.77
C GLY A 139 4.94 12.87 -12.43
N LEU A 140 4.75 11.68 -11.87
CA LEU A 140 5.33 11.21 -10.60
C LEU A 140 6.34 10.08 -10.78
N ARG A 141 6.56 9.61 -12.02
CA ARG A 141 7.52 8.54 -12.31
C ARG A 141 8.95 9.04 -12.09
N PRO A 142 9.79 8.26 -11.38
CA PRO A 142 11.21 8.54 -11.33
C PRO A 142 11.82 8.40 -12.73
N ALA A 143 12.91 9.12 -12.99
CA ALA A 143 13.71 8.90 -14.19
C ALA A 143 14.21 7.45 -14.23
N HIS A 144 14.19 6.86 -15.42
CA HIS A 144 14.65 5.49 -15.64
C HIS A 144 16.08 5.33 -15.12
N LEU A 145 16.29 4.31 -14.29
CA LEU A 145 17.62 4.00 -13.80
C LEU A 145 18.47 3.45 -14.96
N SER A 146 19.73 3.89 -15.07
CA SER A 146 20.62 3.39 -16.11
C SER A 146 20.88 1.88 -15.93
N HIS A 147 21.14 1.18 -17.03
CA HIS A 147 21.45 -0.26 -17.01
C HIS A 147 22.82 -0.59 -16.38
N SER A 148 23.59 0.40 -15.92
CA SER A 148 24.88 0.19 -15.27
C SER A 148 24.74 -0.61 -13.98
N PHE A 149 25.68 -1.53 -13.74
CA PHE A 149 25.71 -2.38 -12.53
C PHE A 149 25.58 -1.55 -11.25
N TRP A 150 26.24 -0.38 -11.19
CA TRP A 150 26.32 0.47 -10.01
C TRP A 150 25.29 1.61 -9.96
N ALA A 151 24.36 1.67 -10.92
CA ALA A 151 23.40 2.77 -11.02
C ALA A 151 22.54 2.98 -9.75
N PHE A 152 22.32 1.92 -8.97
CA PHE A 152 21.53 1.96 -7.74
C PHE A 152 22.24 2.63 -6.55
N LEU A 153 23.57 2.81 -6.61
CA LEU A 153 24.33 3.52 -5.57
C LEU A 153 24.02 5.04 -5.59
N LEU A 154 23.72 5.57 -6.77
CA LEU A 154 23.52 6.99 -7.02
C LEU A 154 22.18 7.23 -7.75
N PRO A 155 21.03 6.90 -7.12
CA PRO A 155 19.73 7.15 -7.74
C PRO A 155 19.51 8.67 -7.89
N GLY A 156 18.74 9.11 -8.88
CA GLY A 156 18.59 10.55 -9.21
C GLY A 156 17.90 11.43 -8.15
N VAL A 157 17.40 10.87 -7.05
CA VAL A 157 16.64 11.58 -6.00
C VAL A 157 17.60 12.26 -5.01
N PRO A 158 17.38 13.50 -4.56
CA PRO A 158 18.27 14.16 -3.60
C PRO A 158 18.46 13.35 -2.31
N ILE A 159 19.67 13.36 -1.76
CA ILE A 159 20.01 12.67 -0.50
C ILE A 159 19.21 13.23 0.69
N LYS A 160 18.95 14.54 0.67
CA LYS A 160 18.15 15.24 1.67
C LYS A 160 16.95 15.89 0.98
N PRO A 161 15.73 15.36 1.17
CA PRO A 161 14.52 16.02 0.70
C PRO A 161 14.40 17.42 1.29
N SER A 162 14.11 18.40 0.44
CA SER A 162 13.83 19.78 0.85
C SER A 162 12.45 19.84 1.52
N LEU A 163 12.36 20.62 2.60
CA LEU A 163 11.08 21.03 3.17
C LEU A 163 10.86 22.45 2.69
N SER A 164 10.07 22.65 1.64
CA SER A 164 9.78 23.99 1.15
C SER A 164 9.04 24.79 2.23
N ILE A 165 9.36 26.07 2.35
CA ILE A 165 8.72 26.99 3.29
C ILE A 165 7.55 27.72 2.62
N ASP A 166 7.58 27.82 1.30
CA ASP A 166 6.66 28.63 0.51
C ASP A 166 5.25 28.04 0.51
N ARG A 167 4.29 28.88 0.92
CA ARG A 167 2.84 28.58 0.93
C ARG A 167 2.17 28.85 -0.41
N LEU A 168 2.84 29.62 -1.29
CA LEU A 168 2.29 30.13 -2.53
C LEU A 168 2.21 28.99 -3.57
N GLY A 169 1.00 28.45 -3.75
CA GLY A 169 0.68 27.48 -4.80
C GLY A 169 0.37 26.05 -4.36
N SER A 170 0.12 25.80 -3.06
CA SER A 170 -0.42 24.50 -2.65
C SER A 170 -1.82 24.29 -3.22
N GLY A 171 -2.05 23.13 -3.84
CA GLY A 171 -3.33 22.75 -4.43
C GLY A 171 -3.50 23.07 -5.92
N GLU A 172 -2.57 23.81 -6.53
CA GLU A 172 -2.59 24.14 -7.98
C GLU A 172 -2.40 22.90 -8.85
N SER A 173 -1.43 22.04 -8.53
CA SER A 173 -1.22 20.77 -9.23
C SER A 173 -0.69 19.68 -8.31
N ALA A 174 -1.08 18.43 -8.61
CA ALA A 174 -0.62 17.26 -7.87
C ALA A 174 0.92 17.16 -7.90
N ALA A 175 1.56 17.30 -9.06
CA ALA A 175 3.03 17.23 -9.14
C ALA A 175 3.72 18.27 -8.24
N LYS A 176 3.25 19.53 -8.24
CA LYS A 176 3.80 20.60 -7.38
C LYS A 176 3.57 20.33 -5.90
N ASP A 177 2.42 19.76 -5.54
CA ASP A 177 2.11 19.34 -4.18
C ASP A 177 2.99 18.17 -3.71
N ALA A 178 3.33 17.21 -4.57
CA ALA A 178 4.26 16.10 -4.24
C ALA A 178 5.67 16.61 -3.95
N HIS A 179 6.10 17.65 -4.68
CA HIS A 179 7.38 18.29 -4.41
C HIS A 179 7.36 19.15 -3.15
N THR A 180 6.20 19.70 -2.79
CA THR A 180 6.02 20.58 -1.62
C THR A 180 5.87 19.80 -0.32
N TYR A 181 5.16 18.67 -0.36
CA TYR A 181 4.90 17.80 0.78
C TYR A 181 5.57 16.44 0.55
N PRO A 182 6.81 16.26 1.03
CA PRO A 182 7.48 14.98 0.94
C PRO A 182 6.70 13.90 1.69
N SER A 183 6.76 12.69 1.12
CA SER A 183 6.18 11.47 1.69
C SER A 183 6.88 11.07 3.00
N ASP A 184 6.21 10.24 3.82
CA ASP A 184 6.76 9.81 5.11
C ASP A 184 8.09 9.03 4.91
N GLU A 185 8.21 8.28 3.82
CA GLU A 185 9.44 7.58 3.47
C GLU A 185 10.59 8.56 3.18
N GLU A 186 10.33 9.65 2.45
CA GLU A 186 11.32 10.71 2.23
C GLU A 186 11.68 11.44 3.53
N LEU A 187 10.72 11.65 4.43
CA LEU A 187 11.01 12.15 5.77
C LEU A 187 11.89 11.19 6.56
N SER A 188 11.70 9.87 6.39
CA SER A 188 12.56 8.86 7.03
C SER A 188 14.00 8.91 6.47
N GLN A 189 14.17 9.10 5.16
CA GLN A 189 15.48 9.37 4.54
C GLN A 189 16.16 10.60 5.14
N ARG A 190 15.38 11.66 5.41
CA ARG A 190 15.91 12.86 6.06
C ARG A 190 16.36 12.62 7.50
N THR A 191 15.64 11.80 8.27
CA THR A 191 16.09 11.39 9.61
C THR A 191 17.37 10.56 9.55
N LEU A 192 17.47 9.62 8.60
CA LEU A 192 18.70 8.82 8.39
C LEU A 192 19.90 9.71 8.08
N TRP A 193 19.73 10.71 7.21
CA TRP A 193 20.80 11.67 6.90
C TRP A 193 21.33 12.39 8.15
N ILE A 194 20.45 12.75 9.08
CA ILE A 194 20.86 13.43 10.32
C ILE A 194 21.59 12.47 11.26
N THR A 195 21.13 11.22 11.36
CA THR A 195 21.88 10.21 12.12
C THR A 195 23.27 9.99 11.54
N ILE A 196 23.44 10.00 10.21
CA ILE A 196 24.74 9.94 9.54
C ILE A 196 25.61 11.15 9.91
N LEU A 197 25.06 12.36 9.89
CA LEU A 197 25.83 13.56 10.27
C LEU A 197 26.32 13.47 11.72
N ILE A 198 25.48 13.03 12.65
CA ILE A 198 25.84 12.89 14.06
C ILE A 198 26.94 11.82 14.23
N VAL A 199 26.72 10.63 13.67
CA VAL A 199 27.69 9.53 13.78
C VAL A 199 28.99 9.88 13.04
N SER A 200 28.94 10.63 11.93
CA SER A 200 30.16 11.11 11.25
C SER A 200 30.98 12.07 12.13
N GLY A 201 30.31 12.96 12.87
CA GLY A 201 30.95 13.83 13.85
C GLY A 201 31.60 13.02 14.98
N TRP A 202 30.91 11.98 15.46
CA TRP A 202 31.45 11.03 16.44
C TRP A 202 32.61 10.19 15.91
N THR A 203 32.59 9.82 14.63
CA THR A 203 33.72 9.12 13.99
C THR A 203 34.95 10.01 13.94
N ILE A 204 34.81 11.27 13.52
CA ILE A 204 35.91 12.24 13.50
C ILE A 204 36.43 12.48 14.91
N LEU A 205 35.54 12.66 15.88
CA LEU A 205 35.90 12.88 17.28
C LEU A 205 36.57 11.65 17.91
N GLY A 206 36.05 10.46 17.61
CA GLY A 206 36.54 9.21 18.14
C GLY A 206 37.93 8.87 17.61
N VAL A 207 38.12 8.92 16.29
CA VAL A 207 39.40 8.57 15.65
C VAL A 207 40.43 9.69 15.82
N GLY A 208 40.03 10.95 15.64
CA GLY A 208 40.94 12.10 15.68
C GLY A 208 41.21 12.66 17.08
N GLY A 209 40.28 12.48 18.02
CA GLY A 209 40.36 13.05 19.37
C GLY A 209 40.57 12.02 20.47
N LEU A 210 39.67 11.02 20.58
CA LEU A 210 39.68 10.06 21.68
C LEU A 210 40.79 9.00 21.54
N LEU A 211 41.01 8.46 20.35
CA LEU A 211 42.01 7.43 20.13
C LEU A 211 43.44 7.92 20.48
N PRO A 212 43.90 9.11 20.03
CA PRO A 212 45.18 9.66 20.47
C PRO A 212 45.24 9.90 21.97
N LEU A 213 44.13 10.34 22.58
CA LEU A 213 44.04 10.55 24.04
C LEU A 213 44.27 9.26 24.82
N TYR A 214 43.80 8.11 24.30
CA TYR A 214 43.94 6.78 24.89
C TYR A 214 45.30 6.13 24.63
N MET A 215 45.94 6.42 23.49
CA MET A 215 47.18 5.74 23.10
C MET A 215 48.46 6.51 23.45
N ALA A 216 48.43 7.85 23.46
CA ALA A 216 49.64 8.64 23.56
C ALA A 216 50.35 8.47 24.92
N ALA A 217 51.60 8.02 24.92
CA ALA A 217 52.45 7.91 26.11
C ALA A 217 51.84 7.10 27.28
N LEU A 218 51.05 6.06 26.97
CA LEU A 218 50.56 5.08 27.94
C LEU A 218 51.15 3.70 27.62
N PRO A 219 51.50 2.86 28.61
CA PRO A 219 51.87 1.47 28.36
C PRO A 219 50.68 0.69 27.77
N CYS A 220 50.94 -0.44 27.12
CA CYS A 220 49.88 -1.37 26.70
C CYS A 220 49.29 -2.12 27.91
N LEU A 221 48.02 -2.55 27.81
CA LEU A 221 47.29 -3.22 28.89
C LEU A 221 47.99 -4.48 29.38
N ALA A 222 48.59 -5.22 28.44
CA ALA A 222 49.41 -6.40 28.67
C ALA A 222 50.52 -6.20 29.71
N HIS A 223 51.13 -5.00 29.75
CA HIS A 223 52.22 -4.69 30.66
C HIS A 223 51.75 -4.04 31.96
N SER A 224 50.58 -3.38 31.95
CA SER A 224 50.05 -2.68 33.12
C SER A 224 49.19 -3.56 34.02
N THR A 225 48.68 -4.68 33.52
CA THR A 225 47.77 -5.55 34.26
C THR A 225 48.55 -6.65 35.01
N PRO A 226 48.20 -6.94 36.27
CA PRO A 226 48.77 -8.08 36.97
C PRO A 226 48.36 -9.39 36.26
N PRO A 227 49.18 -10.44 36.31
CA PRO A 227 48.83 -11.72 35.72
C PRO A 227 47.54 -12.27 36.37
N PHE A 228 46.62 -12.73 35.52
CA PHE A 228 45.36 -13.33 35.96
C PHE A 228 45.59 -14.70 36.60
N GLU A 229 44.77 -15.05 37.59
CA GLU A 229 44.87 -16.31 38.33
C GLU A 229 44.42 -17.49 37.46
N TYR A 230 43.41 -17.25 36.63
CA TYR A 230 42.90 -18.19 35.64
C TYR A 230 43.18 -17.61 34.24
N HIS A 231 43.54 -18.47 33.29
CA HIS A 231 43.93 -18.11 31.92
C HIS A 231 43.00 -17.06 31.27
N GLY A 232 43.54 -16.36 30.27
CA GLY A 232 42.86 -15.29 29.54
C GLY A 232 43.65 -13.99 29.59
N GLN A 233 43.47 -13.16 28.55
CA GLN A 233 44.22 -11.93 28.39
C GLN A 233 43.33 -10.83 27.83
N TYR A 234 43.65 -9.58 28.15
CA TYR A 234 43.03 -8.46 27.46
C TYR A 234 43.50 -8.42 26.01
N SER A 235 42.54 -8.23 25.12
CA SER A 235 42.79 -8.19 23.69
C SER A 235 43.51 -6.92 23.24
N THR A 236 44.25 -6.99 22.13
CA THR A 236 44.77 -5.80 21.42
C THR A 236 43.65 -4.83 21.01
N LEU A 237 42.40 -5.30 20.87
CA LEU A 237 41.24 -4.43 20.65
C LEU A 237 40.90 -3.60 21.90
N GLN A 238 41.09 -4.15 23.09
CA GLN A 238 40.86 -3.43 24.34
C GLN A 238 41.93 -2.36 24.59
N ASP A 239 43.13 -2.50 24.00
CA ASP A 239 44.17 -1.46 24.03
C ASP A 239 43.75 -0.14 23.35
N LEU A 240 42.75 -0.20 22.46
CA LEU A 240 42.17 0.97 21.79
C LEU A 240 40.98 1.58 22.56
N SER A 241 40.65 1.03 23.72
CA SER A 241 39.50 1.43 24.54
C SER A 241 39.91 2.28 25.74
N LEU A 242 38.91 2.82 26.42
CA LEU A 242 39.06 3.56 27.68
C LEU A 242 39.74 2.73 28.79
N LEU A 243 39.71 1.39 28.73
CA LEU A 243 40.34 0.51 29.73
C LEU A 243 41.82 0.82 29.92
N ARG A 244 42.54 1.14 28.83
CA ARG A 244 43.96 1.48 28.90
C ARG A 244 44.24 2.67 29.81
N LEU A 245 43.34 3.66 29.79
CA LEU A 245 43.45 4.84 30.63
C LEU A 245 42.98 4.55 32.06
N LEU A 246 41.93 3.74 32.25
CA LEU A 246 41.42 3.37 33.58
C LEU A 246 42.40 2.50 34.37
N GLN A 247 43.07 1.56 33.72
CA GLN A 247 44.09 0.69 34.33
C GLN A 247 45.34 1.46 34.77
N SER A 248 45.61 2.63 34.17
CA SER A 248 46.69 3.52 34.61
C SER A 248 46.34 4.32 35.87
N LEU A 249 45.11 4.22 36.38
CA LEU A 249 44.69 4.87 37.61
C LEU A 249 45.23 4.08 38.83
N PRO A 250 46.02 4.70 39.73
CA PRO A 250 46.56 4.02 40.89
C PRO A 250 45.42 3.57 41.81
N THR A 251 45.34 2.26 42.06
CA THR A 251 44.33 1.62 42.93
C THR A 251 44.86 1.37 44.35
N GLY A 252 46.08 1.83 44.66
CA GLY A 252 46.80 1.53 45.90
C GLY A 252 46.89 2.68 46.91
N THR A 253 47.13 2.32 48.16
CA THR A 253 47.36 3.22 49.31
C THR A 253 48.81 3.71 49.43
N ASP A 254 49.69 3.37 48.48
CA ASP A 254 51.12 3.68 48.55
C ASP A 254 51.39 5.10 48.02
N PHE A 255 51.13 6.09 48.89
CA PHE A 255 51.15 7.52 48.61
C PHE A 255 52.48 8.09 48.07
N SER A 256 53.62 7.40 48.17
CA SER A 256 54.95 7.99 47.92
C SER A 256 55.36 8.08 46.46
N ASP A 257 55.04 7.11 45.61
CA ASP A 257 55.35 7.16 44.15
C ASP A 257 54.17 7.70 43.31
N HIS A 258 53.02 7.97 43.94
CA HIS A 258 51.78 8.35 43.29
C HIS A 258 51.73 9.82 42.81
N PHE A 259 52.62 10.70 43.28
CA PHE A 259 52.53 12.14 42.97
C PHE A 259 53.01 12.52 41.56
N LEU A 260 53.83 11.71 40.88
CA LEU A 260 54.43 12.10 39.59
C LEU A 260 53.64 11.64 38.36
N THR A 261 52.94 10.50 38.42
CA THR A 261 52.18 9.93 37.28
C THR A 261 50.67 10.19 37.34
N ALA A 262 50.08 10.28 38.54
CA ALA A 262 48.65 10.53 38.74
C ALA A 262 48.09 11.84 38.14
N PRO A 263 48.80 13.00 38.14
CA PRO A 263 48.21 14.25 37.64
C PRO A 263 47.93 14.20 36.14
N TYR A 264 48.76 13.50 35.34
CA TYR A 264 48.60 13.43 33.89
C TYR A 264 47.37 12.61 33.48
N VAL A 265 47.11 11.48 34.14
CA VAL A 265 45.94 10.62 33.84
C VAL A 265 44.63 11.33 34.19
N ARG A 266 44.57 11.99 35.36
CA ARG A 266 43.38 12.74 35.78
C ARG A 266 43.08 13.92 34.86
N VAL A 267 44.10 14.66 34.39
CA VAL A 267 43.92 15.73 33.41
C VAL A 267 43.31 15.20 32.11
N ARG A 268 43.74 14.03 31.63
CA ARG A 268 43.14 13.40 30.44
C ARG A 268 41.68 13.00 30.65
N LEU A 269 41.31 12.50 31.83
CA LEU A 269 39.91 12.21 32.18
C LEU A 269 39.06 13.47 32.17
N ILE A 270 39.55 14.58 32.73
CA ILE A 270 38.86 15.87 32.70
C ILE A 270 38.69 16.36 31.24
N ILE A 271 39.74 16.26 30.43
CA ILE A 271 39.67 16.59 28.99
C ILE A 271 38.61 15.73 28.30
N LEU A 272 38.55 14.44 28.61
CA LEU A 272 37.55 13.52 28.05
C LEU A 272 36.13 13.92 28.45
N VAL A 273 35.88 14.29 29.71
CA VAL A 273 34.56 14.79 30.17
C VAL A 273 34.16 16.04 29.38
N ILE A 274 35.09 16.99 29.20
CA ILE A 274 34.86 18.21 28.43
C ILE A 274 34.54 17.89 26.96
N ILE A 275 35.32 17.00 26.34
CA ILE A 275 35.10 16.55 24.96
C ILE A 275 33.73 15.86 24.81
N ALA A 276 33.39 14.95 25.73
CA ALA A 276 32.12 14.22 25.72
C ALA A 276 30.92 15.18 25.79
N VAL A 277 30.96 16.15 26.70
CA VAL A 277 29.86 17.09 26.91
C VAL A 277 29.77 18.14 25.79
N LEU A 278 30.88 18.84 25.51
CA LEU A 278 30.88 20.00 24.61
C LEU A 278 30.98 19.64 23.12
N LEU A 279 31.75 18.61 22.77
CA LEU A 279 32.01 18.27 21.36
C LEU A 279 31.18 17.08 20.88
N ALA A 280 30.91 16.08 21.73
CA ALA A 280 30.11 14.93 21.33
C ALA A 280 28.60 15.17 21.49
N LEU A 281 28.17 15.61 22.68
CA LEU A 281 26.75 15.64 23.03
C LEU A 281 26.03 16.92 22.58
N ALA A 282 26.58 18.10 22.90
CA ALA A 282 25.91 19.36 22.63
C ALA A 282 25.62 19.60 21.13
N PRO A 283 26.55 19.34 20.18
CA PRO A 283 26.28 19.51 18.75
C PRO A 283 25.25 18.50 18.24
N ALA A 284 25.31 17.25 18.72
CA ALA A 284 24.34 16.21 18.36
C ALA A 284 22.93 16.58 18.82
N LEU A 285 22.79 17.01 20.09
CA LEU A 285 21.53 17.47 20.66
C LEU A 285 20.96 18.67 19.89
N TRP A 286 21.80 19.64 19.55
CA TRP A 286 21.39 20.81 18.77
C TRP A 286 20.91 20.42 17.37
N LEU A 287 21.60 19.52 16.67
CA LEU A 287 21.20 19.04 15.35
C LEU A 287 19.86 18.29 15.40
N ILE A 288 19.65 17.42 16.39
CA ILE A 288 18.38 16.68 16.56
C ILE A 288 17.24 17.64 16.85
N LEU A 289 17.39 18.56 17.81
CA LEU A 289 16.34 19.52 18.16
C LEU A 289 16.01 20.48 17.02
N ARG A 290 17.03 20.92 16.27
CA ARG A 290 16.84 21.77 15.09
C ARG A 290 16.01 21.05 14.03
N GLU A 291 16.26 19.77 13.80
CA GLU A 291 15.44 19.03 12.84
C GLU A 291 14.05 18.72 13.39
N TYR A 292 13.95 18.33 14.66
CA TYR A 292 12.68 18.08 15.33
C TYR A 292 11.74 19.27 15.15
N ASN A 293 12.22 20.49 15.39
CA ASN A 293 11.42 21.71 15.17
C ASN A 293 10.97 21.86 13.72
N LYS A 294 11.85 21.60 12.74
CA LYS A 294 11.48 21.66 11.32
C LYS A 294 10.42 20.62 10.94
N LEU A 295 10.46 19.42 11.52
CA LEU A 295 9.46 18.38 11.28
C LEU A 295 8.14 18.70 11.97
N VAL A 296 8.16 19.27 13.18
CA VAL A 296 6.94 19.76 13.84
C VAL A 296 6.29 20.88 13.03
N ASP A 297 7.07 21.88 12.60
CA ASP A 297 6.61 22.97 11.76
C ASP A 297 6.11 22.47 10.39
N TYR A 298 6.74 21.42 9.85
CA TYR A 298 6.26 20.74 8.66
C TYR A 298 4.92 20.06 8.90
N ARG A 299 4.76 19.30 9.98
CA ARG A 299 3.51 18.61 10.33
C ARG A 299 2.38 19.60 10.55
N GLU A 300 2.62 20.69 11.26
CA GLU A 300 1.62 21.76 11.45
C GLU A 300 1.16 22.35 10.11
N ARG A 301 2.10 22.59 9.18
CA ARG A 301 1.78 23.06 7.82
C ARG A 301 1.08 22.00 6.97
N TRP A 302 1.46 20.74 7.11
CA TRP A 302 0.79 19.64 6.44
C TRP A 302 -0.67 19.50 6.94
N VAL A 303 -0.89 19.54 8.25
CA VAL A 303 -2.24 19.51 8.83
C VAL A 303 -3.07 20.72 8.41
N SER A 304 -2.50 21.94 8.46
CA SER A 304 -3.25 23.17 8.17
C SER A 304 -3.47 23.42 6.69
N VAL A 305 -2.46 23.22 5.84
CA VAL A 305 -2.51 23.57 4.41
C VAL A 305 -2.87 22.37 3.54
N ARG A 306 -2.27 21.20 3.79
CA ARG A 306 -2.57 19.99 3.00
C ARG A 306 -3.94 19.44 3.38
N CYS A 307 -4.18 19.26 4.67
CA CYS A 307 -5.42 18.67 5.18
C CYS A 307 -6.53 19.70 5.52
N HIS A 308 -6.30 21.01 5.36
CA HIS A 308 -7.27 22.08 5.69
C HIS A 308 -7.78 22.06 7.15
N GLY A 309 -6.97 21.51 8.06
CA GLY A 309 -7.36 21.25 9.45
C GLY A 309 -8.38 20.14 9.64
N VAL A 310 -8.76 19.44 8.57
CA VAL A 310 -9.74 18.35 8.60
C VAL A 310 -9.08 17.07 9.12
N GLU A 311 -9.70 16.50 10.13
CA GLU A 311 -9.37 15.26 10.80
C GLU A 311 -10.37 14.18 10.39
N MET A 312 -9.98 12.93 10.61
CA MET A 312 -10.80 11.75 10.36
C MET A 312 -10.80 10.91 11.62
N GLY A 313 -11.97 10.44 12.04
CA GLY A 313 -12.12 9.71 13.29
C GLY A 313 -13.21 8.64 13.23
N TRP A 314 -12.99 7.55 13.97
CA TRP A 314 -13.93 6.47 14.17
C TRP A 314 -14.58 6.56 15.55
N LEU A 315 -15.91 6.54 15.62
CA LEU A 315 -16.68 6.43 16.86
C LEU A 315 -17.41 5.08 16.87
N GLY A 316 -16.96 4.15 17.70
CA GLY A 316 -17.62 2.85 17.84
C GLY A 316 -18.97 2.96 18.55
N ALA A 317 -19.93 2.11 18.19
CA ALA A 317 -21.25 2.05 18.81
C ALA A 317 -21.14 1.80 20.33
N GLY A 318 -20.20 0.95 20.75
CA GLY A 318 -19.93 0.68 22.17
C GLY A 318 -19.44 1.89 22.97
N GLN A 319 -18.92 2.94 22.32
CA GLN A 319 -18.47 4.18 22.98
C GLN A 319 -19.55 5.27 23.02
N ALA A 320 -20.61 5.12 22.23
CA ALA A 320 -21.75 6.04 22.17
C ALA A 320 -23.09 5.25 22.22
N PRO A 321 -23.35 4.50 23.30
CA PRO A 321 -24.52 3.63 23.40
C PRO A 321 -25.86 4.37 23.29
N GLY A 322 -25.92 5.66 23.67
CA GLY A 322 -27.14 6.47 23.56
C GLY A 322 -27.59 6.78 22.12
N VAL A 323 -26.70 6.56 21.14
CA VAL A 323 -26.94 6.79 19.71
C VAL A 323 -27.19 5.47 18.97
N VAL A 324 -27.10 4.33 19.64
CA VAL A 324 -27.38 3.02 19.05
C VAL A 324 -28.84 2.97 18.60
N GLY A 325 -29.10 2.49 17.39
CA GLY A 325 -30.44 2.49 16.77
C GLY A 325 -30.76 3.77 15.99
N TRP A 326 -29.87 4.76 15.93
CA TRP A 326 -30.08 5.96 15.12
C TRP A 326 -29.55 5.75 13.71
N GLY A 327 -30.42 5.86 12.72
CA GLY A 327 -30.03 5.93 11.31
C GLY A 327 -29.16 7.14 11.00
N GLU A 328 -28.41 7.06 9.89
CA GLU A 328 -27.47 8.10 9.48
C GLU A 328 -28.11 9.50 9.45
N LYS A 329 -29.31 9.61 8.86
CA LYS A 329 -30.05 10.87 8.76
C LYS A 329 -30.35 11.48 10.12
N ARG A 330 -30.81 10.67 11.08
CA ARG A 330 -31.15 11.12 12.43
C ARG A 330 -29.93 11.63 13.19
N LEU A 331 -28.80 10.93 13.06
CA LEU A 331 -27.55 11.39 13.67
C LEU A 331 -27.02 12.66 13.00
N LYS A 332 -27.14 12.79 11.68
CA LYS A 332 -26.79 14.02 10.96
C LYS A 332 -27.63 15.21 11.45
N GLU A 333 -28.94 15.07 11.48
CA GLU A 333 -29.87 16.08 12.01
C GLU A 333 -29.53 16.47 13.45
N PHE A 334 -29.17 15.48 14.29
CA PHE A 334 -28.76 15.71 15.66
C PHE A 334 -27.48 16.56 15.76
N ILE A 335 -26.46 16.22 14.99
CA ILE A 335 -25.19 16.97 14.95
C ILE A 335 -25.43 18.42 14.50
N ILE A 336 -26.27 18.62 13.48
CA ILE A 336 -26.66 19.95 12.98
C ILE A 336 -27.44 20.72 14.05
N LYS A 337 -28.40 20.07 14.73
CA LYS A 337 -29.22 20.67 15.80
C LYS A 337 -28.37 21.12 16.99
N ASN A 338 -27.33 20.37 17.33
CA ASN A 338 -26.38 20.75 18.38
C ASN A 338 -25.36 21.81 17.91
N GLY A 339 -25.38 22.22 16.64
CA GLY A 339 -24.44 23.20 16.10
C GLY A 339 -23.00 22.69 16.03
N LEU A 340 -22.81 21.38 15.92
CA LEU A 340 -21.49 20.74 15.72
C LEU A 340 -21.13 20.58 14.24
N SER A 341 -22.07 20.86 13.34
CA SER A 341 -21.82 20.93 11.90
C SER A 341 -22.40 22.22 11.34
N SER A 342 -21.60 22.90 10.52
CA SER A 342 -22.00 24.07 9.75
C SER A 342 -22.21 23.76 8.27
N SER A 343 -21.52 22.75 7.73
CA SER A 343 -21.50 22.42 6.30
C SER A 343 -22.46 21.31 5.88
N MET A 344 -22.99 20.54 6.83
CA MET A 344 -23.86 19.39 6.54
C MET A 344 -25.33 19.83 6.32
N GLU A 345 -25.56 21.02 5.77
CA GLU A 345 -26.91 21.52 5.51
C GLU A 345 -27.56 20.62 4.44
N VAL A 346 -28.56 19.85 4.87
CA VAL A 346 -29.34 18.99 3.98
C VAL A 346 -30.08 19.93 3.03
N ASP A 347 -29.73 19.90 1.75
CA ASP A 347 -30.55 20.49 0.68
C ASP A 347 -31.85 19.69 0.61
N GLU A 348 -32.74 19.91 1.58
CA GLU A 348 -34.11 19.43 1.51
C GLU A 348 -34.74 20.11 0.30
N GLY A 349 -34.94 19.29 -0.73
CA GLY A 349 -35.41 19.67 -2.05
C GLY A 349 -36.47 20.75 -1.98
N THR A 350 -36.10 21.91 -2.51
CA THR A 350 -36.94 23.04 -2.88
C THR A 350 -38.10 22.58 -3.78
N ASN A 351 -39.18 22.12 -3.17
CA ASN A 351 -40.49 22.06 -3.81
C ASN A 351 -41.46 22.94 -3.01
N GLY A 352 -41.44 24.23 -3.35
CA GLY A 352 -42.60 25.12 -3.23
C GLY A 352 -42.81 25.82 -1.89
N HIS A 353 -42.02 26.86 -1.57
CA HIS A 353 -42.58 28.15 -1.09
C HIS A 353 -41.49 29.25 -0.99
N PRO A 354 -41.68 30.42 -1.64
CA PRO A 354 -40.69 31.49 -1.69
C PRO A 354 -40.77 32.39 -0.46
N ARG A 355 -40.48 31.87 0.74
CA ARG A 355 -40.41 32.68 1.98
C ARG A 355 -38.97 32.96 2.43
N ARG A 356 -37.99 32.79 1.54
CA ARG A 356 -36.55 32.84 1.84
C ARG A 356 -35.89 34.23 1.69
N GLN A 357 -36.61 35.26 1.25
CA GLN A 357 -35.97 36.56 0.94
C GLN A 357 -35.66 37.43 2.17
N ARG A 358 -36.28 37.19 3.34
CA ARG A 358 -36.02 37.98 4.56
C ARG A 358 -34.92 37.41 5.48
N LYS A 359 -34.49 36.17 5.27
CA LYS A 359 -33.45 35.50 6.10
C LYS A 359 -32.03 35.63 5.55
N ARG A 360 -31.86 36.04 4.27
CA ARG A 360 -30.54 36.23 3.64
C ARG A 360 -29.69 37.32 4.30
N ARG A 361 -30.27 38.43 4.75
CA ARG A 361 -29.50 39.54 5.37
C ARG A 361 -28.97 39.25 6.79
N ALA A 362 -29.54 38.27 7.51
CA ALA A 362 -29.01 37.84 8.81
C ALA A 362 -28.06 36.63 8.69
N ALA A 363 -28.15 35.87 7.60
CA ALA A 363 -27.28 34.73 7.34
C ALA A 363 -25.86 35.16 6.94
N ASP A 364 -25.71 36.27 6.22
CA ASP A 364 -24.38 36.76 5.79
C ASP A 364 -23.52 37.26 6.96
N ALA A 365 -24.14 37.81 8.03
CA ALA A 365 -23.42 38.21 9.24
C ALA A 365 -22.96 37.01 10.10
N ASN A 366 -23.76 35.95 10.15
CA ASN A 366 -23.42 34.72 10.90
C ASN A 366 -22.56 33.74 10.09
N GLY A 367 -22.44 33.90 8.76
CA GLY A 367 -21.62 33.05 7.91
C GLY A 367 -20.12 33.16 8.24
N ALA A 368 -19.65 34.36 8.59
CA ALA A 368 -18.28 34.58 9.04
C ALA A 368 -17.97 33.92 10.39
N GLU A 369 -18.95 33.86 11.30
CA GLU A 369 -18.81 33.21 12.61
C GLU A 369 -18.94 31.68 12.53
N LYS A 370 -19.72 31.16 11.57
CA LYS A 370 -19.85 29.72 11.34
C LYS A 370 -18.58 29.09 10.74
N ALA A 371 -17.87 29.82 9.88
CA ALA A 371 -16.63 29.34 9.24
C ALA A 371 -15.45 29.16 10.22
N THR A 372 -15.55 29.72 11.44
CA THR A 372 -14.51 29.65 12.48
C THR A 372 -14.79 28.64 13.59
N GLY A 373 -15.81 27.78 13.43
CA GLY A 373 -16.06 26.69 14.36
C GLY A 373 -14.83 25.82 14.59
N GLU A 374 -14.37 25.70 15.84
CA GLU A 374 -13.21 24.88 16.21
C GLU A 374 -13.48 23.38 16.08
N VAL A 375 -14.74 22.99 16.32
CA VAL A 375 -15.28 21.66 16.08
C VAL A 375 -16.36 21.81 15.01
N ASP A 376 -16.13 21.21 13.85
CA ASP A 376 -17.04 21.27 12.70
C ASP A 376 -17.00 19.92 11.97
N ILE A 377 -18.03 19.11 12.20
CA ILE A 377 -18.20 17.81 11.53
C ILE A 377 -18.72 18.10 10.13
N GLN A 378 -17.91 17.80 9.12
CA GLN A 378 -18.25 18.05 7.72
C GLN A 378 -19.04 16.90 7.12
N ASN A 379 -18.58 15.67 7.36
CA ASN A 379 -19.21 14.45 6.86
C ASN A 379 -19.30 13.39 7.95
N LEU A 380 -20.35 12.58 7.86
CA LEU A 380 -20.65 11.46 8.73
C LEU A 380 -21.08 10.29 7.85
N PHE A 381 -20.46 9.13 8.05
CA PHE A 381 -20.80 7.88 7.38
C PHE A 381 -21.06 6.80 8.42
N SER A 382 -22.20 6.12 8.33
CA SER A 382 -22.52 5.02 9.25
C SER A 382 -21.98 3.70 8.70
N ILE A 383 -21.39 2.87 9.57
CA ILE A 383 -20.86 1.56 9.20
C ILE A 383 -21.79 0.49 9.75
N GLY A 384 -22.52 -0.16 8.84
CA GLY A 384 -23.33 -1.35 9.12
C GLY A 384 -22.50 -2.62 9.18
N ASP A 385 -23.13 -3.71 9.62
CA ASP A 385 -22.55 -5.05 9.55
C ASP A 385 -22.45 -5.52 8.10
N THR A 386 -21.22 -5.65 7.58
CA THR A 386 -20.94 -6.11 6.21
C THR A 386 -20.35 -7.51 6.15
N THR A 387 -20.35 -8.25 7.26
CA THR A 387 -19.71 -9.58 7.35
C THR A 387 -20.29 -10.60 6.37
N GLU A 388 -21.61 -10.62 6.20
CA GLU A 388 -22.28 -11.47 5.21
C GLU A 388 -21.89 -11.12 3.78
N ILE A 389 -21.82 -9.83 3.45
CA ILE A 389 -21.40 -9.35 2.13
C ILE A 389 -19.94 -9.72 1.86
N ALA A 390 -19.07 -9.61 2.87
CA ALA A 390 -17.67 -10.02 2.75
C ALA A 390 -17.53 -11.49 2.37
N LEU A 391 -18.29 -12.39 3.03
CA LEU A 391 -18.29 -13.82 2.71
C LEU A 391 -18.80 -14.10 1.29
N LEU A 392 -19.87 -13.42 0.86
CA LEU A 392 -20.39 -13.55 -0.51
C LEU A 392 -19.41 -13.02 -1.56
N ILE A 393 -18.67 -11.96 -1.25
CA ILE A 393 -17.62 -11.43 -2.12
C ILE A 393 -16.45 -12.40 -2.23
N ASP A 394 -16.02 -13.01 -1.12
CA ASP A 394 -14.97 -14.03 -1.14
C ASP A 394 -15.38 -15.22 -2.02
N GLU A 395 -16.63 -15.69 -1.90
CA GLU A 395 -17.19 -16.73 -2.76
C GLU A 395 -17.26 -16.29 -4.23
N ARG A 396 -17.70 -15.04 -4.50
CA ARG A 396 -17.72 -14.47 -5.86
C ARG A 396 -16.32 -14.43 -6.46
N ASP A 397 -15.31 -14.04 -5.68
CA ASP A 397 -13.93 -13.95 -6.13
C ASP A 397 -13.34 -15.33 -6.44
N GLU A 398 -13.65 -16.36 -5.66
CA GLU A 398 -13.31 -17.76 -5.97
C GLU A 398 -14.00 -18.24 -7.26
N ILE A 399 -15.29 -17.97 -7.41
CA ILE A 399 -16.06 -18.29 -8.63
C ILE A 399 -15.45 -17.59 -9.85
N LEU A 400 -15.11 -16.31 -9.70
CA LEU A 400 -14.52 -15.50 -10.77
C LEU A 400 -13.13 -16.02 -11.15
N GLU A 401 -12.30 -16.39 -10.17
CA GLU A 401 -10.99 -16.98 -10.41
C GLU A 401 -11.11 -18.29 -11.19
N ASN A 402 -12.01 -19.19 -10.77
CA ASN A 402 -12.28 -20.43 -11.47
C ASN A 402 -12.83 -20.21 -12.89
N LEU A 403 -13.67 -19.19 -13.08
CA LEU A 403 -14.15 -18.78 -14.39
C LEU A 403 -13.00 -18.28 -15.27
N GLU A 404 -12.15 -17.37 -14.78
CA GLU A 404 -10.98 -16.89 -15.51
C GLU A 404 -10.01 -18.03 -15.87
N ILE A 405 -9.84 -19.03 -14.98
CA ILE A 405 -9.05 -20.24 -15.26
C ILE A 405 -9.68 -21.06 -16.39
N ALA A 406 -11.01 -21.24 -16.39
CA ALA A 406 -11.69 -22.00 -17.43
C ALA A 406 -11.63 -21.27 -18.79
N GLU A 407 -11.85 -19.96 -18.82
CA GLU A 407 -11.76 -19.12 -20.02
C GLU A 407 -10.33 -19.06 -20.57
N THR A 408 -9.33 -18.93 -19.70
CA THR A 408 -7.92 -18.93 -20.11
C THR A 408 -7.50 -20.27 -20.68
N LYS A 409 -7.92 -21.39 -20.09
CA LYS A 409 -7.72 -22.75 -20.64
C LYS A 409 -8.39 -22.89 -22.01
N TYR A 410 -9.61 -22.36 -22.16
CA TYR A 410 -10.31 -22.35 -23.43
C TYR A 410 -9.53 -21.57 -24.50
N VAL A 411 -9.11 -20.33 -24.23
CA VAL A 411 -8.33 -19.52 -25.16
C VAL A 411 -6.98 -20.19 -25.51
N GLN A 412 -6.29 -20.77 -24.52
CA GLN A 412 -5.01 -21.47 -24.71
C GLN A 412 -5.15 -22.79 -25.49
N SER A 413 -6.33 -23.41 -25.51
CA SER A 413 -6.59 -24.64 -26.24
C SER A 413 -6.51 -24.46 -27.77
N PHE A 414 -6.43 -23.22 -28.24
CA PHE A 414 -6.30 -22.89 -29.65
C PHE A 414 -4.92 -22.31 -29.97
N ARG A 415 -4.31 -22.78 -31.06
CA ARG A 415 -3.09 -22.18 -31.61
C ARG A 415 -3.36 -21.61 -32.98
N PHE A 416 -2.74 -20.45 -33.24
CA PHE A 416 -2.67 -19.91 -34.58
C PHE A 416 -1.76 -20.80 -35.42
N THR A 417 -2.35 -21.63 -36.27
CA THR A 417 -1.57 -22.27 -37.33
C THR A 417 -1.52 -21.28 -38.49
N THR A 418 -0.54 -20.37 -38.50
CA THR A 418 -0.07 -19.85 -39.79
C THR A 418 0.37 -21.08 -40.58
N PRO A 419 -0.14 -21.35 -41.80
CA PRO A 419 0.53 -22.32 -42.65
C PRO A 419 1.99 -21.89 -42.75
N GLU A 420 2.93 -22.79 -42.46
CA GLU A 420 4.34 -22.51 -42.70
C GLU A 420 4.49 -22.01 -44.15
N PRO A 421 5.21 -20.92 -44.41
CA PRO A 421 5.52 -20.50 -45.78
C PRO A 421 6.44 -21.51 -46.52
N SER A 422 6.77 -22.65 -45.93
CA SER A 422 7.66 -23.69 -46.46
C SER A 422 7.07 -24.51 -47.62
N LEU A 423 5.78 -24.36 -47.95
CA LEU A 423 5.12 -25.09 -49.06
C LEU A 423 4.66 -24.20 -50.23
N GLN A 424 4.97 -22.91 -50.23
CA GLN A 424 4.77 -22.05 -51.39
C GLN A 424 6.13 -21.58 -51.92
N PHE A 425 6.45 -22.01 -53.14
CA PHE A 425 7.64 -21.70 -53.96
C PHE A 425 8.86 -22.60 -53.80
N GLN A 426 8.72 -23.86 -54.23
CA GLN A 426 9.82 -24.56 -54.88
C GLN A 426 9.94 -23.99 -56.32
N LEU A 427 10.64 -22.86 -56.49
CA LEU A 427 11.13 -22.48 -57.82
C LEU A 427 12.20 -23.51 -58.22
N PRO A 428 12.22 -24.00 -59.47
CA PRO A 428 13.37 -24.75 -59.95
C PRO A 428 14.61 -23.86 -59.88
N THR A 429 15.66 -24.39 -59.28
CA THR A 429 17.00 -23.82 -59.23
C THR A 429 17.47 -23.44 -60.64
N ILE A 430 17.48 -22.14 -60.94
CA ILE A 430 18.23 -21.62 -62.10
C ILE A 430 19.65 -21.38 -61.62
N SER A 431 20.56 -22.10 -62.28
CA SER A 431 22.01 -22.07 -62.16
C SER A 431 22.58 -20.65 -62.23
N GLU A 432 23.66 -20.42 -61.48
CA GLU A 432 24.51 -19.25 -61.49
C GLU A 432 24.98 -18.89 -62.91
N GLU A 433 24.81 -17.63 -63.31
CA GLU A 433 25.77 -16.93 -64.18
C GLU A 433 25.74 -15.43 -63.84
N PRO A 434 26.89 -14.80 -63.58
CA PRO A 434 26.97 -13.39 -63.18
C PRO A 434 27.04 -12.48 -64.41
N ASN A 435 26.52 -11.26 -64.26
CA ASN A 435 26.55 -10.13 -65.20
C ASN A 435 25.31 -9.94 -66.07
N SER A 436 24.31 -9.26 -65.53
CA SER A 436 23.67 -8.17 -66.30
C SER A 436 22.96 -7.18 -65.38
N THR A 437 23.40 -5.93 -65.46
CA THR A 437 22.74 -4.76 -64.89
C THR A 437 21.56 -4.38 -65.76
N MET A 438 20.32 -4.69 -65.35
CA MET A 438 19.14 -4.02 -65.93
C MET A 438 18.07 -3.74 -64.88
N LYS A 439 17.94 -2.43 -64.63
CA LYS A 439 16.89 -1.71 -63.93
C LYS A 439 15.54 -1.97 -64.63
N LEU A 440 14.53 -2.46 -63.91
CA LEU A 440 13.16 -2.60 -64.41
C LEU A 440 12.22 -1.72 -63.60
N GLU A 441 11.55 -0.83 -64.33
CA GLU A 441 10.65 0.20 -63.86
C GLU A 441 9.26 -0.37 -63.54
N ILE A 442 8.73 0.06 -62.39
CA ILE A 442 7.38 -0.24 -61.91
C ILE A 442 6.39 0.63 -62.69
N SER A 443 5.57 0.02 -63.54
CA SER A 443 4.49 0.69 -64.27
C SER A 443 3.23 0.81 -63.41
N ARG A 444 2.73 2.04 -63.30
CA ARG A 444 1.45 2.40 -62.65
C ARG A 444 0.28 2.10 -63.60
N PRO A 445 -0.88 1.63 -63.10
CA PRO A 445 -2.13 1.73 -63.85
C PRO A 445 -2.90 3.04 -63.61
N ARG A 446 -3.43 3.55 -64.71
CA ARG A 446 -4.20 4.77 -65.00
C ARG A 446 -5.53 4.89 -64.22
N PRO A 447 -5.95 6.11 -63.82
CA PRO A 447 -7.33 6.37 -63.40
C PRO A 447 -8.22 6.69 -64.61
N LEU A 448 -9.40 6.06 -64.68
CA LEU A 448 -10.50 6.47 -65.56
C LEU A 448 -11.60 7.08 -64.69
N ALA A 449 -11.90 8.35 -64.97
CA ALA A 449 -13.00 9.10 -64.38
C ALA A 449 -14.24 9.03 -65.28
N SER A 450 -15.39 9.21 -64.61
CA SER A 450 -16.65 9.77 -65.13
C SER A 450 -17.49 8.92 -66.10
N ALA A 451 -18.60 8.39 -65.57
CA ALA A 451 -19.88 8.44 -66.26
C ALA A 451 -21.03 8.54 -65.24
N ALA A 452 -21.89 9.54 -65.48
CA ALA A 452 -23.00 9.97 -64.64
C ALA A 452 -24.29 9.13 -64.83
N ASN A 453 -25.22 9.35 -63.91
CA ASN A 453 -26.67 9.16 -64.00
C ASN A 453 -27.25 7.73 -64.02
N GLY A 454 -28.07 7.40 -63.01
CA GLY A 454 -28.99 6.26 -63.13
C GLY A 454 -29.65 5.74 -61.85
N ARG A 455 -30.68 6.47 -61.37
CA ARG A 455 -31.88 6.04 -60.62
C ARG A 455 -31.92 4.68 -59.87
N LYS A 456 -32.29 4.82 -58.58
CA LYS A 456 -33.16 3.94 -57.75
C LYS A 456 -33.80 2.73 -58.47
N ARG A 457 -33.49 1.52 -58.00
CA ARG A 457 -34.47 0.42 -57.98
C ARG A 457 -34.20 -0.59 -56.85
N ARG A 458 -35.25 -0.82 -56.06
CA ARG A 458 -35.43 -1.92 -55.11
C ARG A 458 -34.99 -3.26 -55.73
N ARG A 459 -34.28 -4.10 -54.98
CA ARG A 459 -34.27 -5.55 -55.25
C ARG A 459 -34.50 -6.38 -54.01
N GLY A 460 -35.49 -7.25 -54.18
CA GLY A 460 -35.94 -8.32 -53.31
C GLY A 460 -34.83 -9.16 -52.70
N ARG A 461 -35.12 -9.52 -51.46
CA ARG A 461 -34.48 -10.55 -50.66
C ARG A 461 -34.70 -11.90 -51.35
N ASN A 462 -33.65 -12.52 -51.88
CA ASN A 462 -33.63 -13.95 -52.19
C ASN A 462 -32.95 -14.68 -51.03
N PRO A 463 -33.61 -15.63 -50.34
CA PRO A 463 -32.92 -16.62 -49.53
C PRO A 463 -32.65 -17.83 -50.43
N ALA A 464 -31.55 -17.79 -51.17
CA ALA A 464 -31.02 -18.99 -51.80
C ALA A 464 -29.92 -19.54 -50.88
N SER A 465 -30.29 -20.57 -50.13
CA SER A 465 -29.36 -21.48 -49.46
C SER A 465 -28.53 -22.20 -50.53
N GLY A 466 -27.42 -21.58 -50.91
CA GLY A 466 -26.43 -22.15 -51.80
C GLY A 466 -25.58 -23.17 -51.06
N SER A 467 -25.84 -24.44 -51.35
CA SER A 467 -24.91 -25.54 -51.12
C SER A 467 -23.62 -25.31 -51.91
N SER A 468 -22.57 -24.84 -51.26
CA SER A 468 -21.20 -24.93 -51.73
C SER A 468 -20.34 -25.49 -50.60
N SER A 469 -19.79 -26.68 -50.85
CA SER A 469 -18.61 -27.30 -50.23
C SER A 469 -18.16 -26.73 -48.87
N LEU A 470 -18.40 -27.52 -47.81
CA LEU A 470 -17.77 -27.46 -46.49
C LEU A 470 -17.32 -26.05 -46.06
N PRO A 471 -18.15 -25.28 -45.32
CA PRO A 471 -17.59 -24.12 -44.63
C PRO A 471 -16.42 -24.64 -43.78
N PRO A 472 -15.24 -24.00 -43.82
CA PRO A 472 -14.14 -24.41 -42.97
C PRO A 472 -14.67 -24.30 -41.54
N THR A 473 -14.86 -25.45 -40.87
CA THR A 473 -15.40 -25.51 -39.52
C THR A 473 -14.37 -24.85 -38.62
N SER A 474 -14.55 -23.56 -38.34
CA SER A 474 -13.82 -22.93 -37.24
C SER A 474 -14.16 -23.72 -35.99
N TYR A 475 -13.14 -24.24 -35.31
CA TYR A 475 -13.32 -24.94 -34.03
C TYR A 475 -13.73 -24.00 -32.90
N VAL A 476 -13.69 -22.68 -33.16
CA VAL A 476 -14.31 -21.65 -32.33
C VAL A 476 -15.83 -21.78 -32.46
N MET A 477 -16.51 -21.89 -31.32
CA MET A 477 -17.97 -22.01 -31.30
C MET A 477 -18.62 -20.79 -31.99
N PRO A 478 -19.61 -20.99 -32.87
CA PRO A 478 -20.41 -19.90 -33.37
C PRO A 478 -21.10 -19.17 -32.21
N SER A 479 -21.15 -17.83 -32.25
CA SER A 479 -21.83 -16.97 -31.26
C SER A 479 -23.29 -17.36 -30.95
N GLN A 480 -23.90 -18.20 -31.79
CA GLN A 480 -25.24 -18.78 -31.58
C GLN A 480 -25.32 -19.77 -30.41
N TYR A 481 -24.22 -20.45 -30.05
CA TYR A 481 -24.19 -21.38 -28.91
C TYR A 481 -24.16 -20.66 -27.55
N TYR A 482 -23.75 -19.39 -27.53
CA TYR A 482 -23.70 -18.56 -26.32
C TYR A 482 -25.08 -17.99 -25.92
N LYS A 483 -26.08 -18.10 -26.81
CA LYS A 483 -27.46 -17.75 -26.47
C LYS A 483 -28.07 -18.86 -25.64
N LEU A 484 -28.02 -18.72 -24.31
CA LEU A 484 -28.78 -19.58 -23.39
C LEU A 484 -30.26 -19.59 -23.79
N ARG A 485 -30.72 -20.70 -24.36
CA ARG A 485 -32.14 -20.99 -24.55
C ARG A 485 -32.73 -21.33 -23.19
N GLY A 486 -33.40 -20.39 -22.54
CA GLY A 486 -34.20 -20.70 -21.34
C GLY A 486 -34.40 -19.60 -20.32
N VAL A 487 -33.58 -18.55 -20.29
CA VAL A 487 -33.72 -17.50 -19.26
C VAL A 487 -34.58 -16.35 -19.81
N ARG A 488 -35.87 -16.62 -20.03
CA ARG A 488 -36.87 -15.58 -20.34
C ARG A 488 -37.59 -15.24 -19.05
N GLY A 489 -37.05 -14.29 -18.28
CA GLY A 489 -37.63 -13.86 -17.00
C GLY A 489 -36.69 -13.07 -16.08
N VAL A 490 -35.37 -13.13 -16.30
CA VAL A 490 -34.37 -12.45 -15.43
C VAL A 490 -33.55 -11.39 -16.17
N ASN A 491 -33.57 -11.35 -17.49
CA ASN A 491 -32.95 -10.28 -18.26
C ASN A 491 -33.89 -9.07 -18.31
N GLY A 492 -33.65 -8.09 -17.44
CA GLY A 492 -34.28 -6.78 -17.46
C GLY A 492 -34.01 -6.06 -18.78
N GLY A 493 -34.95 -6.17 -19.71
CA GLY A 493 -34.91 -5.45 -20.97
C GLY A 493 -35.35 -4.00 -20.79
N HIS A 494 -34.52 -3.09 -21.31
CA HIS A 494 -34.92 -1.80 -21.89
C HIS A 494 -35.01 -0.56 -20.98
N LEU A 495 -34.01 -0.31 -20.12
CA LEU A 495 -33.87 0.97 -19.43
C LEU A 495 -32.46 1.61 -19.44
N THR A 496 -31.43 0.97 -19.98
CA THR A 496 -30.04 1.49 -19.88
C THR A 496 -29.49 2.14 -21.16
N ASP A 497 -30.32 2.39 -22.18
CA ASP A 497 -29.90 3.02 -23.44
C ASP A 497 -30.27 4.53 -23.50
N VAL A 498 -30.24 5.21 -22.35
CA VAL A 498 -30.55 6.66 -22.24
C VAL A 498 -29.30 7.55 -22.37
N GLU A 499 -28.09 6.99 -22.36
CA GLU A 499 -26.87 7.80 -22.25
C GLU A 499 -26.17 8.14 -23.57
N ARG A 500 -26.83 7.99 -24.73
CA ARG A 500 -26.19 8.27 -26.04
C ARG A 500 -26.76 9.37 -26.91
N ASP A 501 -27.83 10.04 -26.50
CA ASP A 501 -28.38 11.17 -27.25
C ASP A 501 -28.35 12.47 -26.44
N VAL A 502 -27.20 13.15 -26.42
CA VAL A 502 -27.09 14.54 -25.96
C VAL A 502 -27.49 15.46 -27.11
N LEU A 503 -28.80 15.65 -27.29
CA LEU A 503 -29.46 16.82 -27.88
C LEU A 503 -30.80 17.02 -27.14
N PRO A 504 -31.25 18.26 -26.86
CA PRO A 504 -32.36 18.49 -25.93
C PRO A 504 -33.68 18.09 -26.58
N SER A 505 -34.16 16.86 -26.32
CA SER A 505 -35.46 16.39 -26.79
C SER A 505 -36.57 16.80 -25.82
N MET A 506 -37.62 17.37 -26.42
CA MET A 506 -38.95 17.56 -25.86
C MET A 506 -39.41 16.41 -24.95
N ARG A 507 -40.10 16.80 -23.89
CA ARG A 507 -40.87 16.00 -22.93
C ARG A 507 -41.57 14.81 -23.60
N GLY A 508 -41.08 13.59 -23.36
CA GLY A 508 -41.75 12.36 -23.77
C GLY A 508 -43.08 12.15 -22.99
N PRO A 509 -44.06 11.44 -23.58
CA PRO A 509 -45.36 11.21 -22.98
C PRO A 509 -45.28 10.32 -21.73
N SER A 510 -46.16 10.59 -20.76
CA SER A 510 -46.18 9.87 -19.48
C SER A 510 -46.60 8.40 -19.64
N LEU A 511 -46.19 7.54 -18.72
CA LEU A 511 -46.45 6.09 -18.75
C LEU A 511 -47.97 5.77 -18.80
N ALA A 512 -48.82 6.64 -18.25
CA ALA A 512 -50.28 6.54 -18.36
C ALA A 512 -50.79 6.75 -19.80
N GLU A 513 -50.10 7.56 -20.58
CA GLU A 513 -50.43 7.90 -21.97
C GLU A 513 -49.94 6.82 -22.95
N SER A 514 -48.83 6.14 -22.61
CA SER A 514 -48.36 4.94 -23.30
C SER A 514 -49.29 3.74 -23.14
N ILE A 515 -49.98 3.61 -21.99
CA ILE A 515 -50.89 2.48 -21.73
C ILE A 515 -52.25 2.72 -22.41
N ASN A 516 -52.65 3.98 -22.59
CA ASN A 516 -53.96 4.35 -23.15
C ASN A 516 -53.96 4.65 -24.66
N SER A 517 -52.80 4.66 -25.33
CA SER A 517 -52.72 4.82 -26.78
C SER A 517 -52.66 3.45 -27.49
N ARG A 518 -53.74 3.10 -28.21
CA ARG A 518 -53.79 1.87 -29.03
C ARG A 518 -53.66 2.20 -30.51
N VAL A 519 -52.87 1.41 -31.24
CA VAL A 519 -52.73 1.53 -32.70
C VAL A 519 -53.64 0.52 -33.38
N VAL A 520 -54.57 0.98 -34.21
CA VAL A 520 -55.49 0.10 -34.93
C VAL A 520 -54.77 -0.60 -36.09
N GLY A 521 -54.74 -1.94 -36.08
CA GLY A 521 -54.28 -2.77 -37.21
C GLY A 521 -53.04 -3.66 -36.96
N SER A 522 -52.44 -3.67 -35.76
CA SER A 522 -51.30 -4.54 -35.45
C SER A 522 -51.73 -5.76 -34.59
N ARG A 523 -52.06 -6.86 -35.28
CA ARG A 523 -52.36 -8.23 -34.76
C ARG A 523 -53.65 -8.41 -33.93
N PHE A 524 -54.62 -9.09 -34.56
CA PHE A 524 -55.75 -9.84 -33.98
C PHE A 524 -56.64 -9.14 -32.94
N GLN A 525 -57.16 -7.96 -33.28
CA GLN A 525 -58.41 -7.47 -32.71
C GLN A 525 -59.28 -6.89 -33.84
N GLU A 526 -60.40 -7.55 -34.12
CA GLU A 526 -61.42 -7.05 -35.05
C GLU A 526 -62.27 -6.00 -34.32
N VAL A 527 -62.45 -4.83 -34.96
CA VAL A 527 -63.35 -3.77 -34.49
C VAL A 527 -64.78 -4.27 -34.69
N ASN A 528 -65.59 -4.22 -33.64
CA ASN A 528 -66.98 -4.69 -33.66
C ASN A 528 -67.77 -4.00 -34.78
N ALA A 529 -68.41 -4.79 -35.66
CA ALA A 529 -69.01 -4.32 -36.92
C ALA A 529 -70.18 -3.32 -36.77
N SER A 530 -70.65 -3.09 -35.55
CA SER A 530 -71.76 -2.17 -35.24
C SER A 530 -71.31 -0.78 -34.77
N SER A 531 -70.02 -0.42 -34.85
CA SER A 531 -69.53 0.91 -34.47
C SER A 531 -69.77 1.95 -35.58
N PRO A 532 -70.44 3.10 -35.31
CA PRO A 532 -70.71 4.14 -36.30
C PRO A 532 -69.44 4.87 -36.81
N THR A 533 -68.27 4.57 -36.25
CA THR A 533 -66.96 5.12 -36.66
C THR A 533 -66.18 4.24 -37.65
N ILE A 534 -66.72 3.07 -38.04
CA ILE A 534 -66.12 2.22 -39.07
C ILE A 534 -66.13 2.96 -40.42
N GLY A 535 -64.94 3.37 -40.86
CA GLY A 535 -64.71 4.10 -42.12
C GLY A 535 -63.95 5.42 -41.97
N LEU A 536 -63.84 5.98 -40.77
CA LEU A 536 -63.23 7.32 -40.54
C LEU A 536 -61.83 7.28 -39.91
N VAL A 537 -61.34 6.10 -39.54
CA VAL A 537 -60.05 5.93 -38.84
C VAL A 537 -59.08 5.17 -39.76
N PRO A 538 -58.04 5.83 -40.31
CA PRO A 538 -57.08 5.16 -41.19
C PRO A 538 -56.26 4.11 -40.41
N MET A 539 -56.02 2.94 -41.01
CA MET A 539 -55.18 1.89 -40.41
C MET A 539 -53.81 2.46 -40.03
N GLY A 540 -53.37 2.20 -38.80
CA GLY A 540 -52.11 2.73 -38.24
C GLY A 540 -52.24 4.03 -37.45
N SER A 541 -53.44 4.62 -37.33
CA SER A 541 -53.66 5.77 -36.44
C SER A 541 -53.72 5.35 -34.96
N GLN A 542 -53.18 6.20 -34.09
CA GLN A 542 -53.32 6.07 -32.64
C GLN A 542 -54.73 6.52 -32.25
N VAL A 543 -55.41 5.68 -31.49
CA VAL A 543 -56.79 5.88 -31.07
C VAL A 543 -56.81 5.88 -29.55
N THR A 544 -57.40 6.92 -28.96
CA THR A 544 -57.59 7.04 -27.52
C THR A 544 -59.06 6.81 -27.19
N VAL A 545 -59.32 6.26 -26.01
CA VAL A 545 -60.68 6.10 -25.51
C VAL A 545 -61.10 7.45 -24.93
N ASN A 546 -62.08 8.10 -25.55
CA ASN A 546 -62.64 9.34 -25.03
C ASN A 546 -63.48 9.05 -23.76
N LYS A 547 -63.81 10.08 -22.97
CA LYS A 547 -64.53 9.92 -21.69
C LYS A 547 -65.88 9.20 -21.81
N ASP A 548 -66.45 9.18 -23.02
CA ASP A 548 -67.70 8.50 -23.37
C ASP A 548 -67.52 7.01 -23.76
N GLY A 549 -66.30 6.45 -23.60
CA GLY A 549 -65.99 5.04 -23.89
C GLY A 549 -65.84 4.72 -25.39
N GLN A 550 -65.95 5.73 -26.27
CA GLN A 550 -65.75 5.58 -27.70
C GLN A 550 -64.28 5.81 -28.11
N LEU A 551 -63.83 5.06 -29.11
CA LEU A 551 -62.48 5.11 -29.67
C LEU A 551 -62.39 6.26 -30.70
N GLU A 552 -61.61 7.31 -30.41
CA GLU A 552 -61.41 8.48 -31.29
C GLU A 552 -59.93 8.62 -31.69
N ALA A 553 -59.66 9.01 -32.94
CA ALA A 553 -58.29 9.17 -33.45
C ALA A 553 -57.63 10.42 -32.84
N VAL A 554 -56.39 10.28 -32.37
CA VAL A 554 -55.61 11.39 -31.78
C VAL A 554 -55.29 12.44 -32.87
N ARG A 555 -55.89 13.63 -32.77
CA ARG A 555 -55.54 14.78 -33.63
C ARG A 555 -54.22 15.37 -33.15
N ALA A 556 -53.20 15.36 -34.00
CA ALA A 556 -51.95 16.09 -33.75
C ALA A 556 -52.22 17.60 -33.80
N PRO A 557 -51.66 18.41 -32.88
CA PRO A 557 -51.83 19.87 -32.93
C PRO A 557 -51.09 20.46 -34.14
N ASP A 558 -51.80 21.28 -34.91
CA ASP A 558 -51.28 22.02 -36.05
C ASP A 558 -50.13 22.95 -35.64
N SER A 559 -48.97 22.79 -36.26
CA SER A 559 -47.82 23.68 -36.11
C SER A 559 -48.06 25.01 -36.84
N PRO A 560 -47.92 26.18 -36.18
CA PRO A 560 -48.03 27.44 -36.90
C PRO A 560 -46.71 27.81 -37.61
N TYR A 561 -46.84 28.05 -38.91
CA TYR A 561 -45.88 28.77 -39.75
C TYR A 561 -45.61 30.18 -39.20
N MET A 562 -44.35 30.63 -39.20
CA MET A 562 -44.02 32.06 -39.21
C MET A 562 -42.93 32.35 -40.25
N GLY A 563 -43.14 33.44 -41.00
CA GLY A 563 -42.33 33.89 -42.12
C GLY A 563 -41.24 34.90 -41.74
N ALA A 564 -40.25 34.91 -42.63
CA ALA A 564 -39.34 35.96 -43.11
C ALA A 564 -39.13 37.30 -42.35
N GLU A 565 -37.82 37.63 -42.28
CA GLU A 565 -37.17 38.96 -42.49
C GLU A 565 -36.91 39.88 -41.26
N PRO A 566 -35.84 40.72 -41.27
CA PRO A 566 -34.62 40.46 -40.47
C PRO A 566 -34.09 41.69 -39.68
N GLY A 567 -33.12 41.47 -38.78
CA GLY A 567 -32.17 42.53 -38.39
C GLY A 567 -31.69 42.57 -36.93
N THR A 568 -30.37 42.38 -36.79
CA THR A 568 -29.42 43.27 -36.08
C THR A 568 -29.34 43.37 -34.54
N TRP A 569 -28.18 42.91 -34.04
CA TRP A 569 -27.28 43.37 -32.95
C TRP A 569 -27.71 43.41 -31.46
N ALA A 570 -26.94 42.61 -30.69
CA ALA A 570 -26.19 42.97 -29.48
C ALA A 570 -26.92 43.27 -28.14
N GLN A 571 -26.65 42.36 -27.19
CA GLN A 571 -25.97 42.62 -25.92
C GLN A 571 -26.80 43.01 -24.66
N ASP A 572 -26.49 42.24 -23.60
CA ASP A 572 -26.55 42.47 -22.15
C ASP A 572 -27.88 42.69 -21.40
N ASP A 573 -28.08 41.75 -20.46
CA ASP A 573 -28.42 41.93 -19.05
C ASP A 573 -29.81 42.41 -18.56
N VAL A 574 -30.23 41.66 -17.52
CA VAL A 574 -31.04 42.06 -16.36
C VAL A 574 -32.58 42.08 -16.49
N HIS A 575 -33.15 41.13 -15.72
CA HIS A 575 -34.39 41.16 -14.93
C HIS A 575 -35.44 42.26 -15.20
N SER A 576 -36.70 41.84 -15.32
CA SER A 576 -37.69 41.81 -14.21
C SER A 576 -39.11 42.03 -14.70
N SER A 577 -40.05 41.23 -14.16
CA SER A 577 -41.48 41.53 -13.93
C SER A 577 -42.32 41.87 -15.17
N TRP A 578 -43.60 41.53 -15.31
CA TRP A 578 -44.75 41.54 -14.40
C TRP A 578 -45.63 40.34 -14.77
N ASP A 579 -46.03 39.47 -13.85
CA ASP A 579 -47.18 39.64 -12.96
C ASP A 579 -48.50 39.94 -13.69
N THR A 580 -49.39 38.95 -13.77
CA THR A 580 -50.83 39.14 -13.66
C THR A 580 -51.48 37.84 -13.20
N ALA A 581 -52.34 38.01 -12.21
CA ALA A 581 -52.91 37.02 -11.33
C ALA A 581 -54.24 36.41 -11.86
N ALA A 582 -54.84 35.59 -10.98
CA ALA A 582 -56.19 35.00 -11.00
C ALA A 582 -56.27 33.65 -11.74
N PHE A 583 -56.70 32.55 -11.12
CA PHE A 583 -57.94 32.39 -10.36
C PHE A 583 -57.83 31.40 -9.19
N HIS A 584 -58.57 31.72 -8.12
CA HIS A 584 -58.86 30.92 -6.94
C HIS A 584 -60.21 30.16 -7.11
N ASP A 585 -60.31 29.04 -6.39
CA ASP A 585 -61.47 28.50 -5.66
C ASP A 585 -62.66 27.75 -6.31
N THR A 586 -62.67 26.42 -6.01
CA THR A 586 -63.77 25.62 -5.38
C THR A 586 -64.98 25.16 -6.23
N PRO A 587 -65.88 24.25 -5.74
CA PRO A 587 -65.68 22.99 -4.98
C PRO A 587 -66.67 21.81 -5.33
N TYR A 588 -66.48 20.66 -4.66
CA TYR A 588 -67.48 19.68 -4.16
C TYR A 588 -68.15 18.60 -5.07
N ASN A 589 -67.94 17.34 -4.61
CA ASN A 589 -68.88 16.18 -4.50
C ASN A 589 -69.16 15.25 -5.74
N PRO A 590 -69.67 13.99 -5.58
CA PRO A 590 -69.23 12.87 -4.71
C PRO A 590 -69.55 11.41 -5.20
N TRP A 591 -69.05 10.36 -4.50
CA TRP A 591 -69.38 8.89 -4.54
C TRP A 591 -69.08 8.13 -5.87
N ILE A 592 -68.73 6.83 -5.97
CA ILE A 592 -69.28 5.58 -5.38
C ILE A 592 -68.21 4.45 -5.39
N ASN A 593 -68.30 3.58 -4.39
CA ASN A 593 -67.59 2.30 -4.19
C ASN A 593 -67.95 1.22 -5.23
N HIS A 594 -66.97 0.44 -5.69
CA HIS A 594 -67.21 -0.99 -5.96
C HIS A 594 -66.02 -1.87 -5.55
N SER A 595 -66.42 -2.88 -4.80
CA SER A 595 -65.75 -4.03 -4.21
C SER A 595 -65.29 -5.09 -5.22
N SER A 596 -64.16 -5.74 -4.91
CA SER A 596 -63.93 -7.20 -4.97
C SER A 596 -62.57 -7.42 -4.28
N GLN A 597 -62.41 -8.01 -3.10
CA GLN A 597 -63.03 -9.18 -2.47
C GLN A 597 -63.01 -10.41 -3.37
N ASP A 598 -61.85 -11.09 -3.38
CA ASP A 598 -61.79 -12.54 -3.37
C ASP A 598 -60.83 -12.98 -2.25
N HIS A 599 -61.43 -13.58 -1.23
CA HIS A 599 -60.76 -14.37 -0.20
C HIS A 599 -60.91 -15.84 -0.60
N ILE A 600 -59.80 -16.58 -0.70
CA ILE A 600 -59.80 -18.01 -0.44
C ILE A 600 -58.71 -18.31 0.59
N LEU A 601 -59.19 -18.84 1.71
CA LEU A 601 -58.53 -19.28 2.94
C LEU A 601 -57.76 -20.59 2.69
N ASN A 602 -56.52 -20.70 3.19
CA ASN A 602 -56.09 -21.45 4.39
C ASN A 602 -56.35 -22.98 4.41
N GLY A 603 -55.26 -23.74 4.47
CA GLY A 603 -55.12 -25.16 4.81
C GLY A 603 -53.78 -25.67 4.28
N SER A 604 -52.68 -25.65 5.04
CA SER A 604 -52.24 -26.56 6.12
C SER A 604 -50.95 -27.28 5.67
N GLU A 605 -49.85 -26.91 6.31
CA GLU A 605 -48.69 -27.69 6.80
C GLU A 605 -48.15 -28.94 6.06
N GLU A 606 -46.80 -29.06 6.12
CA GLU A 606 -45.94 -30.25 5.89
C GLU A 606 -45.74 -30.65 4.41
N ASP A 607 -44.57 -31.01 3.88
CA ASP A 607 -43.26 -31.38 4.41
C ASP A 607 -42.29 -31.33 3.19
N TRP A 608 -41.18 -30.57 3.25
CA TRP A 608 -40.15 -30.66 2.20
C TRP A 608 -39.11 -31.68 2.64
N HIS A 609 -39.31 -32.93 2.22
CA HIS A 609 -38.34 -34.01 2.39
C HIS A 609 -37.14 -33.83 1.45
N ASP A 610 -35.96 -33.86 2.05
CA ASP A 610 -34.64 -33.91 1.40
C ASP A 610 -34.48 -35.24 0.64
N VAL A 611 -34.47 -35.20 -0.70
CA VAL A 611 -34.27 -36.38 -1.56
C VAL A 611 -32.78 -36.54 -1.86
N LEU A 612 -32.02 -36.91 -0.84
CA LEU A 612 -30.62 -37.33 -0.96
C LEU A 612 -30.27 -38.34 0.14
N ASN A 613 -31.06 -39.40 0.23
CA ASN A 613 -30.64 -40.72 0.74
C ASN A 613 -31.84 -41.68 0.68
N GLU A 614 -31.75 -42.67 -0.21
CA GLU A 614 -32.10 -44.09 0.00
C GLU A 614 -32.42 -44.74 -1.36
N ASP A 615 -31.54 -45.66 -1.77
CA ASP A 615 -31.85 -46.70 -2.75
C ASP A 615 -32.93 -47.63 -2.18
N PRO A 616 -33.76 -48.22 -3.05
CA PRO A 616 -33.82 -49.68 -2.95
C PRO A 616 -33.89 -50.39 -4.31
N GLU A 617 -33.08 -51.45 -4.37
CA GLU A 617 -33.30 -52.63 -5.18
C GLU A 617 -34.71 -53.19 -4.97
N ALA A 618 -35.47 -53.35 -6.04
CA ALA A 618 -36.38 -54.47 -6.29
C ALA A 618 -37.32 -54.08 -7.44
N PHE A 619 -37.36 -54.89 -8.49
CA PHE A 619 -38.57 -55.51 -9.04
C PHE A 619 -38.20 -56.24 -10.33
N GLN A 620 -37.79 -57.49 -10.14
CA GLN A 620 -37.94 -58.57 -11.10
C GLN A 620 -39.39 -59.07 -11.05
N ASN A 621 -39.90 -59.46 -12.23
CA ASN A 621 -41.18 -60.15 -12.48
C ASN A 621 -42.42 -59.23 -12.45
N ALA A 622 -43.48 -59.43 -13.23
CA ALA A 622 -43.85 -60.13 -14.47
C ALA A 622 -45.37 -59.87 -14.60
N GLU A 623 -45.91 -59.94 -15.82
CA GLU A 623 -47.37 -60.11 -16.13
C GLU A 623 -48.27 -58.87 -15.83
N GLU A 624 -49.32 -58.50 -16.56
CA GLU A 624 -50.20 -59.15 -17.55
C GLU A 624 -50.96 -58.02 -18.33
N TYR A 625 -51.35 -58.26 -19.59
CA TYR A 625 -52.16 -57.38 -20.49
C TYR A 625 -53.69 -57.42 -20.13
N PRO A 626 -54.70 -56.78 -20.82
CA PRO A 626 -54.73 -56.04 -22.10
C PRO A 626 -55.68 -54.77 -22.26
N GLU A 627 -55.55 -54.15 -23.44
CA GLU A 627 -56.57 -53.62 -24.40
C GLU A 627 -57.27 -52.22 -24.34
N ASP A 628 -57.25 -51.61 -25.55
CA ASP A 628 -58.20 -50.69 -26.22
C ASP A 628 -58.21 -49.16 -25.93
N THR A 629 -58.23 -48.22 -26.88
CA THR A 629 -58.37 -48.23 -28.36
C THR A 629 -57.98 -46.86 -29.00
N ARG A 630 -57.72 -46.89 -30.33
CA ARG A 630 -57.83 -45.81 -31.38
C ARG A 630 -56.62 -44.93 -31.78
N ARG A 631 -55.74 -45.57 -32.55
CA ARG A 631 -55.25 -45.25 -33.93
C ARG A 631 -55.48 -43.85 -34.53
N ARG A 632 -54.40 -43.24 -35.07
CA ARG A 632 -54.06 -43.13 -36.53
C ARG A 632 -52.63 -42.55 -36.76
N PRO A 633 -51.97 -42.78 -37.92
CA PRO A 633 -50.61 -43.35 -37.96
C PRO A 633 -49.50 -42.44 -38.55
N ARG A 634 -48.26 -42.65 -38.09
CA ARG A 634 -47.01 -42.25 -38.78
C ARG A 634 -46.58 -43.32 -39.79
N PRO A 635 -45.93 -42.96 -40.91
CA PRO A 635 -45.37 -43.94 -41.85
C PRO A 635 -44.16 -44.69 -41.25
N PRO A 636 -43.92 -45.95 -41.68
CA PRO A 636 -43.11 -46.93 -40.98
C PRO A 636 -41.61 -46.79 -41.24
N ARG A 637 -40.83 -47.03 -40.18
CA ARG A 637 -39.37 -47.21 -40.22
C ARG A 637 -39.10 -48.71 -40.22
N ALA A 638 -38.58 -49.24 -41.33
CA ALA A 638 -38.15 -50.63 -41.39
C ALA A 638 -36.93 -50.82 -40.47
N LYS A 639 -37.04 -51.84 -39.61
CA LYS A 639 -35.94 -52.49 -38.89
C LYS A 639 -35.63 -53.82 -39.59
N ASP A 640 -34.45 -54.34 -39.26
CA ASP A 640 -33.81 -55.60 -39.67
C ASP A 640 -32.96 -55.42 -40.93
N GLY A 641 -31.66 -55.69 -40.94
CA GLY A 641 -30.75 -56.20 -39.93
C GLY A 641 -29.42 -56.48 -40.62
N VAL A 642 -28.32 -56.16 -39.93
CA VAL A 642 -26.98 -56.76 -40.06
C VAL A 642 -26.19 -56.57 -41.37
N ASN A 643 -25.11 -55.80 -41.22
CA ASN A 643 -23.82 -55.80 -41.94
C ASN A 643 -23.79 -55.58 -43.46
N ALA A 644 -23.51 -54.33 -43.88
CA ALA A 644 -22.59 -54.04 -44.98
C ALA A 644 -22.20 -52.55 -45.00
N HIS A 645 -20.90 -52.30 -45.10
CA HIS A 645 -20.26 -51.05 -45.50
C HIS A 645 -21.00 -50.43 -46.70
N ARG A 646 -21.50 -49.20 -46.57
CA ARG A 646 -22.04 -48.45 -47.71
C ARG A 646 -21.32 -47.12 -47.85
N GLU A 647 -20.24 -47.20 -48.60
CA GLU A 647 -19.49 -46.11 -49.18
C GLU A 647 -20.42 -45.24 -50.03
N SER A 648 -20.58 -43.98 -49.65
CA SER A 648 -21.21 -42.95 -50.48
C SER A 648 -20.15 -41.95 -50.93
N PHE A 649 -19.21 -42.42 -51.74
CA PHE A 649 -18.43 -41.60 -52.66
C PHE A 649 -18.64 -42.11 -54.08
N PRO A 650 -18.99 -41.25 -55.05
CA PRO A 650 -18.99 -41.66 -56.44
C PRO A 650 -17.54 -41.80 -56.91
N LEU A 651 -17.13 -43.05 -57.15
CA LEU A 651 -15.93 -43.40 -57.90
C LEU A 651 -16.06 -42.88 -59.33
N ARG A 652 -15.38 -41.76 -59.63
CA ARG A 652 -15.11 -41.36 -61.01
C ARG A 652 -13.82 -42.06 -61.45
N ASN A 653 -14.00 -42.99 -62.40
CA ASN A 653 -12.99 -43.76 -63.09
C ASN A 653 -11.81 -42.87 -63.53
N ARG A 654 -10.62 -43.17 -63.00
CA ARG A 654 -9.34 -42.60 -63.41
C ARG A 654 -8.73 -43.54 -64.44
N ASN A 655 -8.80 -43.16 -65.72
CA ASN A 655 -7.87 -43.65 -66.73
C ASN A 655 -7.28 -42.48 -67.52
N THR A 656 -5.96 -42.32 -67.33
CA THR A 656 -4.95 -41.87 -68.29
C THR A 656 -4.98 -40.45 -68.87
N ASN A 657 -3.86 -39.77 -68.58
CA ASN A 657 -3.08 -38.84 -69.42
C ASN A 657 -3.34 -37.32 -69.34
N LYS A 658 -2.36 -36.67 -68.67
CA LYS A 658 -1.72 -35.37 -68.92
C LYS A 658 -2.62 -34.16 -69.21
N GLY A 659 -2.62 -33.23 -68.26
CA GLY A 659 -2.91 -31.81 -68.46
C GLY A 659 -2.98 -31.09 -67.11
N GLU A 660 -2.08 -30.13 -66.86
CA GLU A 660 -2.15 -29.22 -65.71
C GLU A 660 -3.50 -28.47 -65.68
N GLU A 661 -4.38 -28.82 -64.75
CA GLU A 661 -5.52 -27.97 -64.40
C GLU A 661 -5.09 -26.99 -63.31
N LEU A 662 -4.67 -25.79 -63.72
CA LEU A 662 -4.65 -24.64 -62.83
C LEU A 662 -6.07 -24.37 -62.31
N PRO A 663 -6.30 -24.24 -61.00
CA PRO A 663 -7.58 -23.78 -60.48
C PRO A 663 -7.84 -22.34 -60.97
N PRO A 664 -9.10 -21.98 -61.26
CA PRO A 664 -9.44 -20.71 -61.87
C PRO A 664 -9.01 -19.52 -60.99
N PRO A 665 -8.51 -18.42 -61.58
CA PRO A 665 -7.76 -17.36 -60.88
C PRO A 665 -8.57 -16.56 -59.84
N HIS A 666 -9.89 -16.66 -59.81
CA HIS A 666 -10.74 -15.95 -58.84
C HIS A 666 -10.83 -16.64 -57.47
N LEU A 667 -10.30 -17.86 -57.32
CA LEU A 667 -10.20 -18.56 -56.02
C LEU A 667 -8.84 -18.35 -55.34
N ARG A 668 -7.87 -17.67 -55.98
CA ARG A 668 -6.51 -17.49 -55.44
C ARG A 668 -6.27 -16.19 -54.67
N LEU A 669 -7.29 -15.36 -54.48
CA LEU A 669 -7.15 -14.05 -53.82
C LEU A 669 -8.31 -13.72 -52.88
N GLN A 670 -8.90 -14.71 -52.20
CA GLN A 670 -9.55 -14.40 -50.94
C GLN A 670 -8.45 -14.40 -49.86
N PRO A 671 -8.23 -13.29 -49.13
CA PRO A 671 -7.43 -13.35 -47.92
C PRO A 671 -8.15 -14.33 -46.99
N HIS A 672 -7.64 -15.56 -46.90
CA HIS A 672 -8.15 -16.54 -45.95
C HIS A 672 -8.04 -15.89 -44.58
N GLN A 673 -9.18 -15.71 -43.91
CA GLN A 673 -9.15 -15.37 -42.49
C GLN A 673 -8.34 -16.44 -41.78
N PRO A 674 -7.47 -16.05 -40.84
CA PRO A 674 -6.57 -16.99 -40.22
C PRO A 674 -7.35 -18.13 -39.56
N PHE A 675 -6.99 -19.35 -39.93
CA PHE A 675 -7.68 -20.54 -39.46
C PHE A 675 -7.15 -20.92 -38.07
N VAL A 676 -8.02 -20.87 -37.08
CA VAL A 676 -7.73 -21.26 -35.71
C VAL A 676 -8.00 -22.76 -35.55
N LYS A 677 -6.94 -23.53 -35.25
CA LYS A 677 -7.06 -24.95 -34.91
C LYS A 677 -6.87 -25.15 -33.41
N PRO A 678 -7.56 -26.11 -32.78
CA PRO A 678 -7.18 -26.57 -31.45
C PRO A 678 -5.73 -27.04 -31.51
N VAL A 679 -4.99 -26.85 -30.42
CA VAL A 679 -3.64 -27.38 -30.28
C VAL A 679 -3.69 -28.89 -30.53
N SER A 680 -2.85 -29.39 -31.42
CA SER A 680 -2.77 -30.81 -31.76
C SER A 680 -2.67 -31.65 -30.47
N GLY A 681 -3.64 -32.54 -30.24
CA GLY A 681 -3.71 -33.39 -29.04
C GLY A 681 -4.75 -33.00 -27.99
N VAL A 682 -5.51 -31.91 -28.17
CA VAL A 682 -6.67 -31.62 -27.32
C VAL A 682 -7.89 -32.41 -27.81
N ASP A 683 -8.34 -33.39 -27.03
CA ASP A 683 -9.53 -34.18 -27.32
C ASP A 683 -10.79 -33.30 -27.31
N HIS A 684 -11.74 -33.59 -28.21
CA HIS A 684 -13.00 -32.85 -28.30
C HIS A 684 -13.83 -32.99 -27.00
N ARG A 685 -13.66 -34.12 -26.30
CA ARG A 685 -14.27 -34.36 -24.99
C ARG A 685 -13.72 -33.40 -23.92
N ALA A 686 -12.41 -33.13 -23.94
CA ALA A 686 -11.78 -32.19 -23.01
C ALA A 686 -12.25 -30.75 -23.29
N LEU A 687 -12.43 -30.36 -24.56
CA LEU A 687 -13.03 -29.07 -24.90
C LEU A 687 -14.49 -28.96 -24.39
N GLY A 688 -15.26 -30.04 -24.53
CA GLY A 688 -16.63 -30.13 -24.00
C GLY A 688 -16.70 -29.95 -22.48
N GLU A 689 -15.78 -30.56 -21.74
CA GLU A 689 -15.66 -30.40 -20.29
C GLU A 689 -15.30 -28.96 -19.89
N ILE A 690 -14.41 -28.30 -20.65
CA ILE A 690 -14.10 -26.88 -20.43
C ILE A 690 -15.34 -26.00 -20.63
N TYR A 691 -16.16 -26.25 -21.65
CA TYR A 691 -17.40 -25.51 -21.86
C TYR A 691 -18.44 -25.73 -20.77
N GLU A 692 -18.60 -26.98 -20.31
CA GLU A 692 -19.50 -27.30 -19.20
C GLU A 692 -19.09 -26.54 -17.94
N ASN A 693 -17.78 -26.54 -17.62
CA ASN A 693 -17.22 -25.76 -16.53
C ASN A 693 -17.49 -24.26 -16.68
N ILE A 694 -17.25 -23.68 -17.87
CA ILE A 694 -17.55 -22.27 -18.16
C ILE A 694 -19.05 -21.97 -17.92
N GLY A 695 -19.95 -22.83 -18.41
CA GLY A 695 -21.39 -22.68 -18.22
C GLY A 695 -21.80 -22.70 -16.74
N ILE A 696 -21.26 -23.65 -15.96
CA ILE A 696 -21.48 -23.78 -14.52
C ILE A 696 -21.01 -22.50 -13.80
N TRP A 697 -19.76 -22.08 -14.00
CA TRP A 697 -19.20 -20.92 -13.30
C TRP A 697 -19.90 -19.61 -13.70
N ARG A 698 -20.30 -19.43 -14.96
CA ARG A 698 -21.09 -18.25 -15.38
C ARG A 698 -22.45 -18.20 -14.69
N SER A 699 -23.12 -19.34 -14.54
CA SER A 699 -24.41 -19.40 -13.84
C SER A 699 -24.28 -19.09 -12.35
N ARG A 700 -23.25 -19.64 -11.69
CA ARG A 700 -22.92 -19.35 -10.29
C ARG A 700 -22.56 -17.88 -10.08
N LEU A 701 -21.76 -17.29 -10.98
CA LEU A 701 -21.38 -15.87 -10.92
C LEU A 701 -22.61 -14.94 -11.00
N LYS A 702 -23.61 -15.29 -11.82
CA LYS A 702 -24.87 -14.54 -11.89
C LYS A 702 -25.69 -14.67 -10.60
N ALA A 703 -25.78 -15.87 -10.05
CA ALA A 703 -26.49 -16.13 -8.81
C ALA A 703 -25.88 -15.37 -7.62
N ILE A 704 -24.55 -15.45 -7.44
CA ILE A 704 -23.85 -14.76 -6.35
C ILE A 704 -23.92 -13.23 -6.51
N ASN A 705 -23.83 -12.70 -7.74
CA ASN A 705 -23.97 -11.25 -7.95
C ASN A 705 -25.38 -10.75 -7.59
N ALA A 706 -26.42 -11.54 -7.88
CA ALA A 706 -27.78 -11.22 -7.46
C ALA A 706 -27.88 -11.20 -5.92
N GLN A 707 -27.32 -12.21 -5.24
CA GLN A 707 -27.29 -12.27 -3.78
C GLN A 707 -26.52 -11.10 -3.15
N ILE A 708 -25.35 -10.75 -3.69
CA ILE A 708 -24.56 -9.59 -3.25
C ILE A 708 -25.38 -8.30 -3.42
N SER A 709 -26.03 -8.10 -4.57
CA SER A 709 -26.84 -6.90 -4.78
C SER A 709 -28.02 -6.80 -3.80
N GLU A 710 -28.62 -7.93 -3.44
CA GLU A 710 -29.69 -7.99 -2.46
C GLU A 710 -29.16 -7.72 -1.04
N ALA A 711 -28.04 -8.32 -0.66
CA ALA A 711 -27.39 -8.10 0.63
C ALA A 711 -26.91 -6.64 0.79
N GLN A 712 -26.35 -6.05 -0.26
CA GLN A 712 -26.01 -4.63 -0.32
C GLN A 712 -27.26 -3.77 -0.12
N ARG A 713 -28.38 -4.08 -0.79
CA ARG A 713 -29.65 -3.37 -0.62
C ARG A 713 -30.15 -3.44 0.82
N ILE A 714 -30.09 -4.61 1.45
CA ILE A 714 -30.47 -4.79 2.86
C ILE A 714 -29.55 -3.97 3.78
N ALA A 715 -28.24 -4.00 3.56
CA ALA A 715 -27.28 -3.24 4.36
C ALA A 715 -27.47 -1.72 4.22
N TYR A 716 -27.82 -1.21 3.04
CA TYR A 716 -28.19 0.20 2.86
C TYR A 716 -29.47 0.57 3.62
N ASN A 717 -30.47 -0.32 3.63
CA ASN A 717 -31.70 -0.11 4.41
C ASN A 717 -31.39 -0.10 5.91
N ASP A 718 -30.56 -1.02 6.40
CA ASP A 718 -30.12 -1.07 7.79
C ASP A 718 -29.41 0.22 8.23
N ILE A 719 -28.51 0.74 7.38
CA ILE A 719 -27.82 2.02 7.62
C ILE A 719 -28.81 3.19 7.72
N ALA A 720 -29.82 3.20 6.86
CA ALA A 720 -30.86 4.22 6.87
C ALA A 720 -31.77 4.14 8.10
N ASP A 721 -32.14 2.91 8.49
CA ASP A 721 -33.03 2.64 9.63
C ASP A 721 -32.31 2.73 10.99
N GLY A 722 -30.97 2.64 11.01
CA GLY A 722 -30.21 2.62 12.25
C GLY A 722 -29.98 1.23 12.83
N VAL A 723 -30.30 0.18 12.07
CA VAL A 723 -30.24 -1.21 12.49
C VAL A 723 -28.86 -1.78 12.22
N ARG A 724 -28.33 -2.62 13.13
CA ARG A 724 -27.01 -3.29 12.98
C ARG A 724 -25.82 -2.35 12.70
N ILE A 725 -25.87 -1.09 13.14
CA ILE A 725 -24.74 -0.16 13.03
C ILE A 725 -23.65 -0.52 14.04
N LYS A 726 -22.42 -0.74 13.57
CA LYS A 726 -21.23 -0.96 14.39
C LYS A 726 -20.60 0.35 14.89
N GLY A 727 -20.81 1.44 14.17
CA GLY A 727 -20.36 2.78 14.57
C GLY A 727 -20.36 3.77 13.42
N TRP A 728 -19.72 4.91 13.62
CA TRP A 728 -19.74 6.04 12.70
C TRP A 728 -18.35 6.55 12.40
N LEU A 729 -18.09 6.81 11.13
CA LEU A 729 -16.90 7.48 10.65
C LEU A 729 -17.20 8.96 10.44
N MET A 730 -16.44 9.81 11.11
CA MET A 730 -16.59 11.26 11.09
C MET A 730 -15.40 11.89 10.38
N ILE A 731 -15.69 12.90 9.56
CA ILE A 731 -14.68 13.74 8.92
C ILE A 731 -15.01 15.19 9.24
N GLY A 732 -14.05 15.94 9.76
CA GLY A 732 -14.29 17.31 10.21
C GLY A 732 -13.13 17.92 10.96
N ARG A 733 -13.27 19.18 11.37
CA ARG A 733 -12.28 19.86 12.22
C ARG A 733 -12.57 19.54 13.69
N GLY A 734 -11.51 19.38 14.49
CA GLY A 734 -11.63 19.24 15.95
C GLY A 734 -12.25 17.93 16.43
N LEU A 735 -12.25 16.86 15.62
CA LEU A 735 -12.80 15.56 16.01
C LEU A 735 -12.11 14.96 17.24
N ARG A 736 -10.82 15.26 17.44
CA ARG A 736 -10.05 14.84 18.63
C ARG A 736 -10.66 15.26 19.97
N PHE A 737 -11.54 16.26 19.99
CA PHE A 737 -12.15 16.75 21.22
C PHE A 737 -13.36 15.92 21.65
N ILE A 738 -13.97 15.16 20.73
CA ILE A 738 -15.10 14.27 21.00
C ILE A 738 -14.58 13.01 21.71
N PRO A 739 -15.11 12.66 22.90
CA PRO A 739 -14.67 11.47 23.61
C PRO A 739 -15.07 10.20 22.87
N GLY A 740 -14.27 9.14 23.02
CA GLY A 740 -14.46 7.87 22.31
C GLY A 740 -13.78 7.85 20.94
N ILE A 741 -13.78 8.96 20.20
CA ILE A 741 -13.25 8.99 18.83
C ILE A 741 -11.79 8.53 18.76
N GLN A 742 -11.56 7.50 17.93
CA GLN A 742 -10.24 7.05 17.52
C GLN A 742 -9.82 7.78 16.25
N LEU A 743 -8.79 8.63 16.33
CA LEU A 743 -8.29 9.36 15.18
C LEU A 743 -7.59 8.43 14.19
N ILE A 744 -7.88 8.62 12.91
CA ILE A 744 -7.22 7.95 11.79
C ILE A 744 -6.13 8.91 11.27
N GLU A 745 -4.89 8.68 11.72
CA GLU A 745 -3.77 9.61 11.51
C GLU A 745 -3.37 9.76 10.03
N GLY A 746 -3.56 8.71 9.22
CA GLY A 746 -3.30 8.75 7.79
C GLY A 746 -4.32 9.58 6.99
N ARG A 747 -5.50 9.88 7.56
CA ARG A 747 -6.56 10.73 6.96
C ARG A 747 -6.92 10.33 5.52
N ALA A 748 -6.84 9.05 5.22
CA ALA A 748 -7.09 8.50 3.90
C ALA A 748 -7.86 7.17 4.01
N LYS A 749 -8.54 6.77 2.92
CA LYS A 749 -9.41 5.59 2.91
C LYS A 749 -8.63 4.30 3.12
N GLU A 750 -7.43 4.24 2.55
CA GLU A 750 -6.50 3.12 2.68
C GLU A 750 -5.92 2.95 4.08
N ASP A 751 -6.00 3.97 4.95
CA ASP A 751 -5.53 3.85 6.33
C ASP A 751 -6.53 3.10 7.22
N ILE A 752 -7.76 2.89 6.75
CA ILE A 752 -8.85 2.32 7.54
C ILE A 752 -8.73 0.80 7.57
N ARG A 753 -8.76 0.21 8.78
CA ARG A 753 -8.84 -1.24 8.97
C ARG A 753 -10.30 -1.69 9.05
N TRP A 754 -10.92 -1.91 7.90
CA TRP A 754 -12.31 -2.32 7.79
C TRP A 754 -12.65 -3.57 8.62
N ASP A 755 -11.78 -4.58 8.63
CA ASP A 755 -11.98 -5.81 9.43
C ASP A 755 -12.12 -5.55 10.94
N GLU A 756 -11.37 -4.58 11.48
CA GLU A 756 -11.39 -4.24 12.90
C GLU A 756 -12.54 -3.29 13.26
N LEU A 757 -13.09 -2.58 12.26
CA LEU A 757 -14.33 -1.82 12.42
C LEU A 757 -15.55 -2.76 12.52
N GLN A 758 -15.52 -3.90 11.82
CA GLN A 758 -16.58 -4.91 11.86
C GLN A 758 -16.51 -5.77 13.13
N ASN A 759 -15.31 -6.22 13.48
CA ASN A 759 -15.05 -7.02 14.66
C ASN A 759 -14.59 -6.10 15.80
N GLU A 760 -15.50 -5.48 16.55
CA GLU A 760 -15.14 -4.71 17.75
C GLU A 760 -14.41 -5.60 18.77
N GLY A 761 -13.08 -5.72 18.64
CA GLY A 761 -12.28 -6.65 19.42
C GLY A 761 -12.26 -6.30 20.90
N GLY A 762 -12.38 -7.32 21.77
CA GLY A 762 -12.24 -7.12 23.21
C GLY A 762 -10.83 -6.66 23.64
N PHE A 763 -10.74 -6.02 24.80
CA PHE A 763 -9.48 -5.63 25.45
C PHE A 763 -8.47 -6.79 25.58
N ALA A 764 -8.97 -8.04 25.62
CA ALA A 764 -8.18 -9.26 25.66
C ALA A 764 -7.17 -9.39 24.50
N ARG A 765 -7.48 -8.92 23.28
CA ARG A 765 -6.54 -9.01 22.14
C ARG A 765 -5.35 -8.06 22.32
N THR A 766 -5.60 -6.84 22.78
CA THR A 766 -4.55 -5.87 23.11
C THR A 766 -3.67 -6.36 24.26
N LEU A 767 -4.27 -6.94 25.31
CA LEU A 767 -3.53 -7.56 26.40
C LEU A 767 -2.70 -8.76 25.90
N GLY A 768 -3.27 -9.60 25.02
CA GLY A 768 -2.60 -10.71 24.36
C GLY A 768 -1.36 -10.28 23.58
N PHE A 769 -1.45 -9.17 22.83
CA PHE A 769 -0.30 -8.61 22.12
C PHE A 769 0.83 -8.17 23.06
N TRP A 770 0.52 -7.40 24.11
CA TRP A 770 1.55 -6.92 25.05
C TRP A 770 2.16 -8.04 25.89
N THR A 771 1.35 -9.00 26.33
CA THR A 771 1.85 -10.19 27.04
C THR A 771 2.77 -11.02 26.14
N ALA A 772 2.39 -11.26 24.88
CA ALA A 772 3.26 -11.91 23.91
C ALA A 772 4.55 -11.13 23.69
N ALA A 773 4.49 -9.81 23.50
CA ALA A 773 5.66 -8.97 23.29
C ALA A 773 6.64 -9.02 24.48
N VAL A 774 6.13 -8.94 25.72
CA VAL A 774 6.94 -9.04 26.95
C VAL A 774 7.55 -10.44 27.09
N MET A 775 6.77 -11.50 26.89
CA MET A 775 7.26 -12.88 26.98
C MET A 775 8.37 -13.16 25.96
N ILE A 776 8.16 -12.77 24.70
CA ILE A 776 9.17 -12.90 23.65
C ILE A 776 10.43 -12.09 23.98
N SER A 777 10.28 -10.89 24.56
CA SER A 777 11.41 -10.06 24.99
C SER A 777 12.25 -10.73 26.09
N ILE A 778 11.59 -11.38 27.06
CA ILE A 778 12.27 -12.13 28.13
C ILE A 778 13.03 -13.33 27.56
N ILE A 779 12.39 -14.10 26.67
CA ILE A 779 13.03 -15.24 26.00
C ILE A 779 14.26 -14.78 25.22
N LEU A 780 14.16 -13.66 24.50
CA LEU A 780 15.29 -13.07 23.79
C LEU A 780 16.43 -12.69 24.74
N ALA A 781 16.13 -12.08 25.89
CA ALA A 781 17.15 -11.70 26.88
C ALA A 781 17.93 -12.92 27.39
N VAL A 782 17.24 -14.03 27.69
CA VAL A 782 17.87 -15.29 28.13
C VAL A 782 18.76 -15.88 27.04
N ILE A 783 18.30 -15.90 25.79
CA ILE A 783 19.09 -16.41 24.66
C ILE A 783 20.32 -15.52 24.41
N LEU A 784 20.15 -14.20 24.44
CA LEU A 784 21.26 -13.26 24.25
C LEU A 784 22.28 -13.35 25.39
N MET A 785 21.88 -13.71 26.61
CA MET A 785 22.82 -13.98 27.71
C MET A 785 23.76 -15.16 27.38
N ALA A 786 23.24 -16.24 26.78
CA ALA A 786 24.07 -17.36 26.33
C ALA A 786 25.03 -16.95 25.20
N VAL A 787 24.58 -16.06 24.29
CA VAL A 787 25.44 -15.50 23.24
C VAL A 787 26.54 -14.60 23.83
N ALA A 788 26.23 -13.80 24.86
CA ALA A 788 27.22 -13.01 25.57
C ALA A 788 28.27 -13.92 26.24
N ALA A 789 27.85 -15.00 26.89
CA ALA A 789 28.76 -15.99 27.49
C ALA A 789 29.68 -16.63 26.45
N LEU A 790 29.19 -16.93 25.24
CA LEU A 790 30.01 -17.46 24.16
C LEU A 790 31.08 -16.46 23.69
N TYR A 791 30.74 -15.17 23.62
CA TYR A 791 31.73 -14.14 23.29
C TYR A 791 32.76 -13.96 24.41
N LEU A 792 32.31 -13.99 25.67
CA LEU A 792 33.16 -13.82 26.85
C LEU A 792 34.07 -15.03 27.12
N SER A 793 34.03 -16.10 26.34
CA SER A 793 34.90 -17.25 26.57
C SER A 793 36.40 -16.91 26.45
N THR A 794 36.75 -15.82 25.77
CA THR A 794 38.13 -15.28 25.69
C THR A 794 38.38 -14.14 26.69
N ALA A 795 37.44 -13.86 27.59
CA ALA A 795 37.61 -12.85 28.62
C ALA A 795 38.46 -13.40 29.79
N PRO A 796 39.25 -12.55 30.46
CA PRO A 796 40.08 -12.98 31.58
C PRO A 796 39.23 -13.56 32.72
N ASP A 797 39.72 -14.62 33.36
CA ASP A 797 39.10 -15.33 34.50
C ASP A 797 37.65 -15.83 34.30
N PHE A 798 37.12 -15.86 33.06
CA PHE A 798 35.73 -16.26 32.81
C PHE A 798 35.56 -17.75 32.46
N ALA A 799 36.37 -18.26 31.53
CA ALA A 799 36.17 -19.60 30.95
C ALA A 799 36.26 -20.74 31.99
N HIS A 800 37.01 -20.54 33.07
CA HIS A 800 37.13 -21.52 34.16
C HIS A 800 35.77 -21.91 34.77
N TYR A 801 34.82 -20.98 34.86
CA TYR A 801 33.51 -21.25 35.46
C TYR A 801 32.60 -22.10 34.58
N PHE A 802 32.92 -22.22 33.28
CA PHE A 802 32.15 -22.97 32.31
C PHE A 802 33.08 -23.93 31.55
N PRO A 803 33.29 -25.17 32.05
CA PRO A 803 34.33 -26.07 31.53
C PRO A 803 34.14 -26.45 30.06
N PHE A 804 32.92 -26.33 29.52
CA PHE A 804 32.66 -26.54 28.09
C PHE A 804 33.21 -25.40 27.21
N LEU A 805 33.34 -24.18 27.75
CA LEU A 805 33.95 -23.04 27.07
C LEU A 805 35.48 -23.09 27.10
N MET A 806 36.07 -23.71 28.12
CA MET A 806 37.53 -23.85 28.25
C MET A 806 38.19 -24.52 27.04
N ARG A 807 37.48 -25.44 26.37
CA ARG A 807 37.97 -26.09 25.14
C ARG A 807 38.11 -25.13 23.95
N LEU A 808 37.43 -23.99 23.96
CA LEU A 808 37.58 -22.96 22.94
C LEU A 808 38.89 -22.18 23.14
N ASP A 809 39.34 -22.04 24.38
CA ASP A 809 40.57 -21.33 24.74
C ASP A 809 41.83 -22.17 24.42
N GLU A 810 41.76 -23.49 24.66
CA GLU A 810 42.86 -24.44 24.36
C GLU A 810 43.02 -24.76 22.86
N GLY A 811 42.07 -24.34 22.01
CA GLY A 811 42.00 -24.72 20.60
C GLY A 811 42.89 -23.87 19.67
N ASN A 812 42.81 -24.13 18.36
CA ASN A 812 43.44 -23.28 17.36
C ASN A 812 42.93 -21.83 17.47
N GLU A 813 43.83 -20.86 17.62
CA GLU A 813 43.53 -19.43 17.78
C GLU A 813 42.51 -18.90 16.76
N LEU A 814 42.65 -19.29 15.49
CA LEU A 814 41.73 -18.89 14.43
C LEU A 814 40.33 -19.51 14.60
N GLY A 815 40.26 -20.80 14.96
CA GLY A 815 38.99 -21.48 15.18
C GLY A 815 38.23 -20.93 16.38
N ALA A 816 38.97 -20.64 17.46
CA ALA A 816 38.46 -19.95 18.64
C ALA A 816 37.90 -18.58 18.29
N GLY A 817 38.68 -17.73 17.59
CA GLY A 817 38.24 -16.39 17.19
C GLY A 817 37.00 -16.39 16.29
N VAL A 818 36.90 -17.34 15.35
CA VAL A 818 35.70 -17.49 14.51
C VAL A 818 34.48 -17.91 15.33
N ALA A 819 34.64 -18.87 16.26
CA ALA A 819 33.54 -19.34 17.08
C ALA A 819 33.04 -18.27 18.07
N THR A 820 33.94 -17.56 18.72
CA THR A 820 33.58 -16.60 19.78
C THR A 820 33.13 -15.25 19.22
N CYS A 821 33.68 -14.81 18.09
CA CYS A 821 33.33 -13.52 17.48
C CYS A 821 32.23 -13.66 16.41
N LEU A 822 32.51 -14.42 15.33
CA LEU A 822 31.61 -14.50 14.18
C LEU A 822 30.34 -15.27 14.48
N ALA A 823 30.46 -16.46 15.09
CA ALA A 823 29.28 -17.28 15.37
C ALA A 823 28.37 -16.60 16.42
N ALA A 824 28.94 -15.98 17.46
CA ALA A 824 28.18 -15.23 18.45
C ALA A 824 27.46 -14.02 17.82
N ALA A 825 28.13 -13.24 16.95
CA ALA A 825 27.49 -12.10 16.27
C ALA A 825 26.36 -12.55 15.33
N LEU A 826 26.59 -13.60 14.53
CA LEU A 826 25.56 -14.16 13.64
C LEU A 826 24.37 -14.72 14.43
N ALA A 827 24.63 -15.40 15.56
CA ALA A 827 23.58 -15.90 16.44
C ALA A 827 22.75 -14.75 17.02
N ALA A 828 23.38 -13.69 17.54
CA ALA A 828 22.68 -12.51 18.04
C ALA A 828 21.78 -11.88 16.96
N VAL A 829 22.30 -11.67 15.76
CA VAL A 829 21.55 -11.10 14.63
C VAL A 829 20.37 -11.99 14.23
N LEU A 830 20.58 -13.31 14.17
CA LEU A 830 19.54 -14.28 13.84
C LEU A 830 18.43 -14.27 14.89
N PHE A 831 18.75 -14.34 16.17
CA PHE A 831 17.75 -14.37 17.24
C PHE A 831 16.96 -13.06 17.32
N ILE A 832 17.63 -11.90 17.18
CA ILE A 832 16.96 -10.60 17.09
C ILE A 832 16.02 -10.57 15.88
N TRP A 833 16.47 -11.04 14.71
CA TRP A 833 15.63 -11.09 13.51
C TRP A 833 14.40 -11.98 13.67
N VAL A 834 14.56 -13.18 14.23
CA VAL A 834 13.44 -14.10 14.50
C VAL A 834 12.42 -13.46 15.43
N VAL A 835 12.87 -12.82 16.51
CA VAL A 835 11.99 -12.14 17.46
C VAL A 835 11.23 -10.98 16.82
N LEU A 836 11.91 -10.14 16.02
CA LEU A 836 11.25 -9.06 15.28
C LEU A 836 10.23 -9.60 14.27
N ALA A 837 10.51 -10.74 13.63
CA ALA A 837 9.58 -11.39 12.71
C ALA A 837 8.33 -11.93 13.45
N ILE A 838 8.52 -12.55 14.62
CA ILE A 838 7.42 -13.03 15.46
C ILE A 838 6.56 -11.85 15.98
N LEU A 839 7.18 -10.76 16.42
CA LEU A 839 6.45 -9.55 16.81
C LEU A 839 5.61 -9.00 15.66
N HIS A 840 6.19 -8.92 14.45
CA HIS A 840 5.45 -8.50 13.25
C HIS A 840 4.29 -9.44 12.93
N TYR A 841 4.45 -10.75 13.15
CA TYR A 841 3.38 -11.74 12.98
C TYR A 841 2.23 -11.53 13.97
N PHE A 842 2.51 -11.13 15.21
CA PHE A 842 1.48 -10.82 16.22
C PHE A 842 0.86 -9.43 16.07
N GLY A 843 1.42 -8.55 15.22
CA GLY A 843 0.92 -7.19 15.00
C GLY A 843 -0.59 -7.08 14.71
N PRO A 844 -1.19 -7.94 13.86
CA PRO A 844 -2.62 -7.90 13.58
C PRO A 844 -3.54 -8.08 14.80
N LEU A 845 -3.03 -8.64 15.92
CA LEU A 845 -3.78 -8.77 17.17
C LEU A 845 -4.04 -7.42 17.87
N TYR A 846 -3.26 -6.39 17.55
CA TYR A 846 -3.42 -5.08 18.17
C TYR A 846 -4.65 -4.35 17.58
N ARG A 847 -5.57 -3.95 18.46
CA ARG A 847 -6.84 -3.29 18.08
C ARG A 847 -6.63 -1.83 17.74
N THR A 848 -6.81 -1.48 16.47
CA THR A 848 -6.78 -0.09 15.97
C THR A 848 -7.66 0.05 14.73
N ALA A 849 -8.38 1.16 14.62
CA ALA A 849 -9.11 1.51 13.38
C ALA A 849 -8.17 1.93 12.23
N SER A 850 -6.91 2.30 12.54
CA SER A 850 -5.92 2.84 11.59
C SER A 850 -4.73 1.90 11.40
N LEU A 851 -4.30 1.71 10.14
CA LEU A 851 -3.10 0.97 9.73
C LEU A 851 -1.81 1.72 10.11
N SER A 852 -1.76 3.03 9.89
CA SER A 852 -0.63 3.89 10.22
C SER A 852 -0.40 3.94 11.72
N HIS A 853 -1.47 3.95 12.52
CA HIS A 853 -1.36 3.81 13.97
C HIS A 853 -0.80 2.44 14.37
N LEU A 854 -1.28 1.36 13.74
CA LEU A 854 -0.75 0.01 13.98
C LEU A 854 0.75 -0.06 13.66
N GLN A 855 1.17 0.41 12.48
CA GLN A 855 2.57 0.43 12.06
C GLN A 855 3.44 1.22 13.03
N LEU A 856 2.94 2.34 13.53
CA LEU A 856 3.63 3.15 14.52
C LEU A 856 3.75 2.44 15.87
N VAL A 857 2.71 1.75 16.35
CA VAL A 857 2.79 0.94 17.58
C VAL A 857 3.80 -0.20 17.39
N MET A 858 3.73 -0.91 16.27
CA MET A 858 4.71 -1.95 15.94
C MET A 858 6.13 -1.40 15.95
N PHE A 859 6.37 -0.26 15.29
CA PHE A 859 7.69 0.39 15.31
C PHE A 859 8.14 0.80 16.72
N LYS A 860 7.23 1.31 17.56
CA LYS A 860 7.54 1.63 18.96
C LYS A 860 7.94 0.38 19.73
N THR A 861 7.23 -0.74 19.54
CA THR A 861 7.58 -2.00 20.21
C THR A 861 8.94 -2.52 19.75
N THR A 862 9.21 -2.54 18.43
CA THR A 862 10.53 -2.98 17.93
C THR A 862 11.65 -2.08 18.42
N PHE A 863 11.43 -0.76 18.47
CA PHE A 863 12.37 0.20 19.05
C PHE A 863 12.72 -0.13 20.51
N TRP A 864 11.70 -0.32 21.37
CA TRP A 864 11.94 -0.62 22.78
C TRP A 864 12.56 -2.00 23.00
N VAL A 865 12.20 -3.02 22.21
CA VAL A 865 12.82 -4.34 22.28
C VAL A 865 14.30 -4.26 21.89
N LEU A 866 14.63 -3.55 20.80
CA LEU A 866 16.03 -3.36 20.39
C LEU A 866 16.86 -2.62 21.44
N ILE A 867 16.30 -1.60 22.09
CA ILE A 867 17.04 -0.80 23.08
C ILE A 867 17.12 -1.47 24.44
N LEU A 868 16.01 -1.98 24.96
CA LEU A 868 15.97 -2.57 26.30
C LEU A 868 16.56 -3.97 26.32
N VAL A 869 16.23 -4.81 25.33
CA VAL A 869 16.72 -6.20 25.29
C VAL A 869 18.04 -6.28 24.53
N GLY A 870 18.07 -5.79 23.29
CA GLY A 870 19.26 -5.85 22.42
C GLY A 870 20.40 -4.93 22.88
N GLY A 871 20.07 -3.79 23.48
CA GLY A 871 21.03 -2.86 24.08
C GLY A 871 21.24 -3.14 25.56
N ALA A 872 20.39 -2.57 26.41
CA ALA A 872 20.61 -2.53 27.85
C ALA A 872 20.80 -3.92 28.47
N SER A 873 19.84 -4.84 28.31
CA SER A 873 19.89 -6.17 28.93
C SER A 873 21.03 -7.04 28.42
N PHE A 874 21.34 -6.99 27.13
CA PHE A 874 22.38 -7.80 26.54
C PHE A 874 23.77 -7.39 27.04
N PHE A 875 24.06 -6.08 27.05
CA PHE A 875 25.33 -5.56 27.52
C PHE A 875 25.47 -5.62 29.05
N THR A 876 24.39 -5.43 29.82
CA THR A 876 24.44 -5.60 31.28
C THR A 876 24.67 -7.07 31.65
N ALA A 877 24.00 -8.02 30.99
CA ALA A 877 24.23 -9.44 31.21
C ALA A 877 25.68 -9.83 30.89
N GLY A 878 26.23 -9.35 29.76
CA GLY A 878 27.64 -9.57 29.42
C GLY A 878 28.60 -8.98 30.46
N ALA A 879 28.35 -7.76 30.92
CA ALA A 879 29.16 -7.13 31.96
C ALA A 879 29.12 -7.89 33.31
N LEU A 880 27.94 -8.37 33.70
CA LEU A 880 27.78 -9.18 34.92
C LEU A 880 28.48 -10.54 34.79
N LEU A 881 28.39 -11.19 33.64
CA LEU A 881 29.09 -12.45 33.37
C LEU A 881 30.61 -12.26 33.43
N SER A 882 31.13 -11.18 32.83
CA SER A 882 32.55 -10.83 32.90
C SER A 882 33.05 -10.58 34.33
N ALA A 883 32.17 -10.21 35.27
CA ALA A 883 32.51 -9.93 36.66
C ALA A 883 32.39 -11.16 37.60
N MET A 884 32.16 -12.37 37.07
CA MET A 884 31.99 -13.58 37.87
C MET A 884 33.13 -13.84 38.87
N HIS A 885 34.37 -13.63 38.46
CA HIS A 885 35.51 -13.81 39.35
C HIS A 885 35.46 -12.86 40.55
N SER A 886 35.20 -11.56 40.33
CA SER A 886 35.04 -10.59 41.40
C SER A 886 33.83 -10.85 42.30
N PHE A 887 32.75 -11.42 41.77
CA PHE A 887 31.63 -11.87 42.60
C PHE A 887 32.02 -13.02 43.52
N SER A 888 32.89 -13.93 43.06
CA SER A 888 33.37 -15.05 43.86
C SER A 888 34.32 -14.60 44.98
N THR A 889 35.19 -13.63 44.71
CA THR A 889 36.20 -13.13 45.65
C THR A 889 35.70 -11.95 46.49
N SER A 890 34.57 -11.33 46.12
CA SER A 890 33.96 -10.13 46.72
C SER A 890 34.82 -8.85 46.66
N ILE A 891 35.90 -8.85 45.87
CA ILE A 891 36.84 -7.73 45.75
C ILE A 891 36.61 -7.01 44.42
N GLY A 892 36.47 -5.68 44.46
CA GLY A 892 36.44 -4.84 43.26
C GLY A 892 35.25 -5.04 42.33
N VAL A 893 34.12 -5.55 42.85
CA VAL A 893 32.93 -5.94 42.07
C VAL A 893 32.43 -4.86 41.10
N THR A 894 32.37 -3.61 41.54
CA THR A 894 31.89 -2.50 40.69
C THR A 894 32.84 -2.18 39.55
N ALA A 895 34.15 -2.27 39.81
CA ALA A 895 35.18 -1.99 38.82
C ALA A 895 35.23 -3.08 37.75
N SER A 896 35.09 -4.35 38.12
CA SER A 896 35.06 -5.44 37.13
C SER A 896 33.81 -5.46 36.27
N VAL A 897 32.64 -5.08 36.82
CA VAL A 897 31.42 -4.88 36.00
C VAL A 897 31.65 -3.75 34.97
N ALA A 898 32.27 -2.64 35.38
CA ALA A 898 32.60 -1.55 34.46
C ALA A 898 33.59 -2.00 33.37
N ASP A 899 34.59 -2.81 33.73
CA ASP A 899 35.53 -3.38 32.76
C ASP A 899 34.85 -4.33 31.78
N GLY A 900 33.89 -5.12 32.27
CA GLY A 900 33.04 -5.97 31.44
C GLY A 900 32.21 -5.19 30.41
N ILE A 901 31.68 -4.02 30.78
CA ILE A 901 30.96 -3.14 29.83
C ILE A 901 31.89 -2.65 28.73
N VAL A 902 33.11 -2.22 29.08
CA VAL A 902 34.09 -1.80 28.07
C VAL A 902 34.52 -2.99 27.23
N TYR A 903 34.70 -4.17 27.82
CA TYR A 903 35.03 -5.38 27.07
C TYR A 903 33.97 -5.70 26.01
N MET A 904 32.69 -5.68 26.40
CA MET A 904 31.55 -5.94 25.52
C MET A 904 31.37 -4.89 24.40
N SER A 905 32.00 -3.71 24.51
CA SER A 905 31.96 -2.71 23.42
C SER A 905 32.68 -3.19 22.14
N ALA A 906 33.68 -4.07 22.27
CA ALA A 906 34.31 -4.72 21.13
C ALA A 906 33.36 -5.71 20.43
N PHE A 907 32.51 -6.40 21.18
CA PHE A 907 31.42 -7.19 20.57
C PHE A 907 30.42 -6.32 19.82
N ALA A 908 30.10 -5.12 20.34
CA ALA A 908 29.22 -4.18 19.65
C ALA A 908 29.79 -3.77 18.28
N LEU A 909 31.11 -3.58 18.17
CA LEU A 909 31.79 -3.35 16.88
C LEU A 909 31.60 -4.53 15.92
N ILE A 910 31.85 -5.75 16.39
CA ILE A 910 31.72 -6.97 15.57
C ILE A 910 30.27 -7.12 15.08
N LEU A 911 29.29 -6.96 15.98
CA LEU A 911 27.87 -7.00 15.63
C LEU A 911 27.53 -5.91 14.59
N LEU A 912 27.99 -4.67 14.77
CA LEU A 912 27.75 -3.61 13.79
C LEU A 912 28.35 -3.94 12.42
N LEU A 913 29.59 -4.44 12.35
CA LEU A 913 30.24 -4.80 11.08
C LEU A 913 29.50 -5.93 10.37
N THR A 914 29.10 -6.99 11.10
CA THR A 914 28.33 -8.10 10.52
C THR A 914 26.99 -7.62 9.95
N VAL A 915 26.26 -6.77 10.67
CA VAL A 915 24.98 -6.20 10.21
C VAL A 915 25.18 -5.19 9.07
N ALA A 916 26.23 -4.37 9.13
CA ALA A 916 26.52 -3.32 8.16
C ALA A 916 26.63 -3.85 6.73
N VAL A 917 27.30 -4.99 6.57
CA VAL A 917 27.57 -5.53 5.24
C VAL A 917 26.44 -6.46 4.75
N SER A 918 25.84 -7.24 5.67
CA SER A 918 24.81 -8.23 5.31
C SER A 918 23.41 -7.61 5.14
N PHE A 919 22.96 -6.80 6.09
CA PHE A 919 21.55 -6.39 6.18
C PHE A 919 21.11 -5.46 5.05
N PRO A 920 21.81 -4.36 4.71
CA PRO A 920 21.42 -3.50 3.59
C PRO A 920 21.37 -4.24 2.25
N GLY A 921 22.27 -5.22 2.06
CA GLY A 921 22.27 -6.10 0.89
C GLY A 921 21.03 -7.01 0.85
N LEU A 922 20.69 -7.64 1.96
CA LEU A 922 19.47 -8.47 2.08
C LEU A 922 18.19 -7.64 1.90
N LEU A 923 18.19 -6.39 2.38
CA LEU A 923 17.09 -5.46 2.24
C LEU A 923 16.87 -5.02 0.79
N LEU A 924 17.94 -4.89 0.00
CA LEU A 924 17.89 -4.67 -1.45
C LEU A 924 17.45 -5.94 -2.20
N LEU A 925 18.03 -7.09 -1.88
CA LEU A 925 17.76 -8.36 -2.55
C LEU A 925 16.35 -8.90 -2.29
N GLN A 926 15.79 -8.65 -1.10
CA GLN A 926 14.45 -9.10 -0.69
C GLN A 926 14.18 -10.57 -1.03
N PRO A 927 15.02 -11.53 -0.57
CA PRO A 927 15.00 -12.91 -1.06
C PRO A 927 13.63 -13.57 -0.85
N LEU A 928 13.00 -13.34 0.30
CA LEU A 928 11.67 -13.88 0.62
C LEU A 928 10.56 -13.31 -0.29
N ARG A 929 10.71 -12.08 -0.76
CA ARG A 929 9.76 -11.49 -1.72
C ARG A 929 10.03 -12.05 -3.10
N LEU A 930 11.28 -12.02 -3.57
CA LEU A 930 11.65 -12.52 -4.88
C LEU A 930 11.23 -13.99 -5.05
N TRP A 931 11.48 -14.82 -4.04
CA TRP A 931 11.07 -16.22 -4.02
C TRP A 931 9.55 -16.34 -4.13
N ARG A 932 8.78 -15.66 -3.27
CA ARG A 932 7.31 -15.71 -3.32
C ARG A 932 6.75 -15.22 -4.66
N VAL A 933 7.28 -14.13 -5.21
CA VAL A 933 6.87 -13.58 -6.50
C VAL A 933 7.17 -14.58 -7.61
N PHE A 934 8.36 -15.18 -7.62
CA PHE A 934 8.74 -16.18 -8.62
C PHE A 934 7.84 -17.43 -8.58
N TRP A 935 7.53 -17.92 -7.38
CA TRP A 935 6.62 -19.05 -7.22
C TRP A 935 5.18 -18.68 -7.59
N ALA A 936 4.70 -17.52 -7.17
CA ALA A 936 3.37 -17.03 -7.50
C ALA A 936 3.21 -16.77 -9.01
N GLU A 937 4.24 -16.22 -9.67
CA GLU A 937 4.25 -16.03 -11.12
C GLU A 937 4.26 -17.38 -11.86
N LYS A 938 5.02 -18.37 -11.38
CA LYS A 938 5.02 -19.73 -11.95
C LYS A 938 3.69 -20.47 -11.76
N ALA A 939 3.00 -20.22 -10.66
CA ALA A 939 1.72 -20.82 -10.35
C ALA A 939 0.54 -20.10 -11.03
N ALA A 940 0.73 -18.86 -11.50
CA ALA A 940 -0.32 -18.05 -12.10
C ALA A 940 -0.73 -18.58 -13.48
N ILE A 941 -2.01 -18.91 -13.63
CA ILE A 941 -2.64 -19.32 -14.89
C ILE A 941 -3.31 -18.11 -15.55
N THR A 942 -3.97 -17.24 -14.75
CA THR A 942 -4.71 -16.08 -15.25
C THR A 942 -3.83 -14.82 -15.27
N SER A 943 -4.18 -13.86 -16.15
CA SER A 943 -3.51 -12.56 -16.21
C SER A 943 -3.64 -11.79 -14.90
N ARG A 944 -4.80 -11.90 -14.22
CA ARG A 944 -5.04 -11.32 -12.90
C ARG A 944 -4.11 -11.90 -11.83
N GLN A 945 -3.98 -13.22 -11.75
CA GLN A 945 -3.06 -13.87 -10.80
C GLN A 945 -1.62 -13.43 -11.04
N ARG A 946 -1.18 -13.36 -12.31
CA ARG A 946 0.17 -12.90 -12.68
C ARG A 946 0.40 -11.45 -12.26
N PHE A 947 -0.59 -10.57 -12.45
CA PHE A 947 -0.50 -9.19 -12.00
C PHE A 947 -0.47 -9.07 -10.46
N ARG A 948 -1.36 -9.79 -9.74
CA ARG A 948 -1.40 -9.83 -8.28
C ARG A 948 -0.06 -10.32 -7.69
N ALA A 949 0.62 -11.26 -8.36
CA ALA A 949 1.95 -11.72 -7.97
C ALA A 949 3.02 -10.62 -8.06
N VAL A 950 2.95 -9.76 -9.07
CA VAL A 950 3.94 -8.69 -9.33
C VAL A 950 3.58 -7.37 -8.63
N TYR A 951 2.35 -7.23 -8.13
CA TYR A 951 1.82 -6.00 -7.57
C TYR A 951 2.72 -5.35 -6.48
N PRO A 952 2.98 -4.02 -6.54
CA PRO A 952 3.78 -3.35 -5.52
C PRO A 952 3.16 -3.50 -4.14
N ARG A 953 3.96 -3.94 -3.17
CA ARG A 953 3.57 -3.88 -1.76
C ARG A 953 3.82 -2.48 -1.18
N THR A 954 3.21 -2.22 -0.04
CA THR A 954 3.53 -1.07 0.80
C THR A 954 4.94 -1.21 1.37
N TYR A 955 5.66 -0.11 1.47
CA TYR A 955 6.96 -0.10 2.14
C TYR A 955 6.75 -0.09 3.65
N ASN A 956 7.36 -1.03 4.36
CA ASN A 956 7.40 -0.96 5.82
C ASN A 956 8.71 -0.30 6.27
N PRO A 957 8.69 0.96 6.75
CA PRO A 957 9.89 1.68 7.15
C PRO A 957 10.54 1.11 8.42
N SER A 958 9.86 0.25 9.17
CA SER A 958 10.40 -0.32 10.41
C SER A 958 11.69 -1.11 10.18
N TYR A 959 11.82 -1.82 9.05
CA TYR A 959 13.01 -2.65 8.79
C TYR A 959 14.28 -1.82 8.61
N THR A 960 14.25 -0.74 7.82
CA THR A 960 15.42 0.14 7.63
C THR A 960 15.69 0.98 8.85
N LEU A 961 14.65 1.54 9.46
CA LEU A 961 14.80 2.37 10.66
C LEU A 961 15.29 1.56 11.86
N SER A 962 14.97 0.26 11.95
CA SER A 962 15.52 -0.62 13.00
C SER A 962 17.04 -0.71 12.94
N CYS A 963 17.63 -0.79 11.75
CA CYS A 963 19.09 -0.74 11.60
C CYS A 963 19.68 0.61 11.98
N ALA A 964 18.99 1.71 11.66
CA ALA A 964 19.42 3.03 12.09
C ALA A 964 19.33 3.21 13.60
N VAL A 965 18.28 2.68 14.23
CA VAL A 965 18.12 2.65 15.68
C VAL A 965 19.25 1.86 16.33
N LEU A 966 19.57 0.67 15.82
CA LEU A 966 20.68 -0.15 16.32
C LEU A 966 22.02 0.58 16.17
N ALA A 967 22.33 1.08 14.97
CA ALA A 967 23.57 1.82 14.70
C ALA A 967 23.72 3.05 15.61
N PHE A 968 22.66 3.84 15.74
CA PHE A 968 22.66 5.04 16.56
C PHE A 968 22.79 4.70 18.05
N THR A 969 22.07 3.68 18.53
CA THR A 969 22.12 3.24 19.93
C THR A 969 23.51 2.77 20.31
N TYR A 970 24.16 1.97 19.47
CA TYR A 970 25.49 1.43 19.77
C TYR A 970 26.58 2.49 19.62
N ALA A 971 26.49 3.35 18.60
CA ALA A 971 27.41 4.47 18.46
C ALA A 971 27.30 5.40 19.68
N MET A 972 26.09 5.75 20.07
CA MET A 972 25.87 6.62 21.22
C MET A 972 26.35 5.98 22.53
N ALA A 973 26.05 4.70 22.77
CA ALA A 973 26.47 4.01 23.99
C ALA A 973 27.99 3.82 24.09
N PHE A 974 28.66 3.47 22.99
CA PHE A 974 30.03 2.94 23.04
C PHE A 974 31.10 3.83 22.38
N THR A 975 30.78 4.89 21.64
CA THR A 975 31.83 5.70 20.99
C THR A 975 32.84 6.28 21.99
N LEU A 976 32.39 6.71 23.17
CA LEU A 976 33.31 7.23 24.20
C LEU A 976 34.16 6.13 24.83
N LEU A 977 33.62 4.92 24.98
CA LEU A 977 34.33 3.79 25.58
C LEU A 977 35.32 3.16 24.59
N PHE A 978 34.88 2.99 23.34
CA PHE A 978 35.61 2.32 22.27
C PHE A 978 35.36 3.06 20.94
N PRO A 979 36.23 4.02 20.58
CA PRO A 979 36.07 4.88 19.40
C PRO A 979 35.86 4.17 18.06
N PRO A 980 36.44 2.97 17.77
CA PRO A 980 36.23 2.25 16.52
C PRO A 980 34.77 1.88 16.20
N VAL A 981 33.88 1.87 17.20
CA VAL A 981 32.43 1.61 17.00
C VAL A 981 31.78 2.65 16.09
N ALA A 982 32.16 3.92 16.18
CA ALA A 982 31.58 5.00 15.39
C ALA A 982 31.78 4.83 13.87
N PRO A 983 33.00 4.54 13.36
CA PRO A 983 33.21 4.19 11.96
C PRO A 983 32.33 3.02 11.47
N ALA A 984 32.18 1.96 12.25
CA ALA A 984 31.35 0.81 11.87
C ALA A 984 29.85 1.17 11.81
N ALA A 985 29.36 1.96 12.78
CA ALA A 985 28.00 2.49 12.75
C ALA A 985 27.77 3.43 11.55
N LEU A 986 28.76 4.26 11.18
CA LEU A 986 28.70 5.12 10.00
C LEU A 986 28.61 4.29 8.71
N LEU A 987 29.36 3.19 8.63
CA LEU A 987 29.30 2.26 7.51
C LEU A 987 27.91 1.62 7.39
N LEU A 988 27.33 1.13 8.49
CA LEU A 988 25.96 0.61 8.52
C LEU A 988 24.94 1.65 8.07
N LEU A 989 24.98 2.86 8.61
CA LEU A 989 24.04 3.93 8.27
C LEU A 989 24.15 4.37 6.80
N SER A 990 25.36 4.47 6.27
CA SER A 990 25.59 4.88 4.87
C SER A 990 25.05 3.85 3.88
N LEU A 991 25.34 2.56 4.09
CA LEU A 991 24.80 1.48 3.27
C LEU A 991 23.28 1.34 3.42
N ALA A 992 22.75 1.51 4.63
CA ALA A 992 21.30 1.52 4.87
C ALA A 992 20.59 2.70 4.16
N LEU A 993 21.20 3.89 4.13
CA LEU A 993 20.65 5.04 3.39
C LEU A 993 20.62 4.77 1.89
N ILE A 994 21.68 4.20 1.31
CA ILE A 994 21.72 3.85 -0.12
C ILE A 994 20.61 2.85 -0.45
N ALA A 995 20.50 1.79 0.36
CA ALA A 995 19.47 0.77 0.20
C ALA A 995 18.05 1.36 0.31
N HIS A 996 17.80 2.15 1.35
CA HIS A 996 16.52 2.81 1.57
C HIS A 996 16.14 3.75 0.41
N ARG A 997 17.08 4.59 -0.05
CA ARG A 997 16.87 5.53 -1.15
C ARG A 997 16.47 4.80 -2.44
N PHE A 998 17.12 3.68 -2.76
CA PHE A 998 16.75 2.87 -3.92
C PHE A 998 15.34 2.27 -3.76
N LEU A 999 15.04 1.66 -2.61
CA LEU A 999 13.76 0.98 -2.39
C LEU A 999 12.55 1.92 -2.46
N VAL A 1000 12.64 3.07 -1.78
CA VAL A 1000 11.57 4.07 -1.79
C VAL A 1000 11.38 4.65 -3.19
N THR A 1001 12.46 4.86 -3.94
CA THR A 1001 12.39 5.51 -5.26
C THR A 1001 11.91 4.59 -6.37
N TYR A 1002 12.27 3.30 -6.36
CA TYR A 1002 12.03 2.42 -7.52
C TYR A 1002 11.16 1.20 -7.23
N VAL A 1003 11.16 0.68 -6.00
CA VAL A 1003 10.61 -0.65 -5.69
C VAL A 1003 9.21 -0.61 -5.09
N TYR A 1004 8.97 0.27 -4.12
CA TYR A 1004 7.72 0.29 -3.37
C TYR A 1004 6.78 1.41 -3.84
N GLY A 1005 5.47 1.12 -3.92
CA GLY A 1005 4.48 2.15 -4.22
C GLY A 1005 4.29 3.11 -3.04
N ARG A 1006 3.85 4.34 -3.30
CA ARG A 1006 3.36 5.28 -2.26
C ARG A 1006 1.91 4.90 -1.86
N THR A 1007 1.71 3.63 -1.54
CA THR A 1007 0.37 3.06 -1.29
C THR A 1007 -0.08 3.23 0.16
N THR A 1008 0.76 3.80 1.03
CA THR A 1008 0.40 4.13 2.41
C THR A 1008 0.01 5.60 2.55
N SER A 1009 -1.06 5.82 3.31
CA SER A 1009 -1.49 7.14 3.76
C SER A 1009 -0.34 7.87 4.48
N SER A 1010 -0.01 9.09 4.05
CA SER A 1010 1.01 9.91 4.73
C SER A 1010 0.45 10.45 6.05
N THR A 1011 1.24 10.33 7.13
CA THR A 1011 0.93 10.85 8.48
C THR A 1011 1.53 12.24 8.73
N GLY A 1012 2.21 12.81 7.73
CA GLY A 1012 2.94 14.07 7.87
C GLY A 1012 4.18 13.95 8.76
N GLY A 1013 4.79 12.77 8.84
CA GLY A 1013 6.05 12.56 9.55
C GLY A 1013 5.93 12.22 11.04
N LEU A 1014 4.82 11.65 11.49
CA LEU A 1014 4.56 11.40 12.92
C LEU A 1014 5.59 10.45 13.54
N LEU A 1015 5.92 9.37 12.82
CA LEU A 1015 6.91 8.39 13.24
C LEU A 1015 8.31 9.01 13.38
N GLN A 1016 8.67 9.92 12.46
CA GLN A 1016 9.96 10.60 12.41
C GLN A 1016 10.10 11.62 13.54
N ILE A 1017 9.03 12.36 13.86
CA ILE A 1017 8.98 13.26 15.02
C ILE A 1017 9.17 12.46 16.31
N TRP A 1018 8.48 11.32 16.44
CA TRP A 1018 8.63 10.44 17.59
C TRP A 1018 10.05 9.86 17.69
N LEU A 1019 10.62 9.41 16.56
CA LEU A 1019 11.97 8.85 16.49
C LEU A 1019 13.04 9.87 16.87
N LEU A 1020 12.99 11.10 16.33
CA LEU A 1020 13.94 12.16 16.69
C LEU A 1020 13.85 12.54 18.18
N ARG A 1021 12.63 12.61 18.73
CA ARG A 1021 12.45 12.79 20.18
C ARG A 1021 13.16 11.69 20.97
N ARG A 1022 13.02 10.43 20.54
CA ARG A 1022 13.65 9.29 21.22
C ARG A 1022 15.17 9.21 21.03
N PHE A 1023 15.70 9.57 19.86
CA PHE A 1023 17.14 9.72 19.66
C PHE A 1023 17.71 10.81 20.57
N SER A 1024 17.00 11.92 20.75
CA SER A 1024 17.37 12.98 21.70
C SER A 1024 17.45 12.47 23.14
N THR A 1025 16.50 11.65 23.58
CA THR A 1025 16.55 11.03 24.92
C THR A 1025 17.64 9.99 25.05
N LEU A 1026 17.88 9.22 23.97
CA LEU A 1026 18.92 8.21 23.95
C LEU A 1026 20.31 8.83 24.09
N LEU A 1027 20.57 10.02 23.55
CA LEU A 1027 21.84 10.73 23.72
C LEU A 1027 22.32 10.81 25.18
N ALA A 1028 21.40 10.81 26.16
CA ALA A 1028 21.75 10.81 27.59
C ALA A 1028 22.45 9.53 28.06
N VAL A 1029 22.28 8.40 27.37
CA VAL A 1029 22.91 7.12 27.72
C VAL A 1029 24.44 7.20 27.56
N GLN A 1030 24.94 8.00 26.62
CA GLN A 1030 26.37 8.19 26.37
C GLN A 1030 27.13 8.72 27.61
N PRO A 1031 26.79 9.90 28.17
CA PRO A 1031 27.41 10.37 29.42
C PRO A 1031 27.01 9.52 30.63
N LEU A 1032 25.83 8.88 30.63
CA LEU A 1032 25.41 8.03 31.74
C LEU A 1032 26.30 6.80 31.90
N ILE A 1033 26.56 6.06 30.82
CA ILE A 1033 27.44 4.87 30.86
C ILE A 1033 28.85 5.29 31.28
N LEU A 1034 29.40 6.34 30.66
CA LEU A 1034 30.73 6.85 31.02
C LEU A 1034 30.79 7.31 32.49
N GLY A 1035 29.76 7.99 32.97
CA GLY A 1035 29.65 8.45 34.36
C GLY A 1035 29.61 7.30 35.34
N LEU A 1036 28.86 6.24 35.05
CA LEU A 1036 28.82 5.01 35.86
C LEU A 1036 30.18 4.30 35.89
N VAL A 1037 30.89 4.26 34.76
CA VAL A 1037 32.27 3.71 34.70
C VAL A 1037 33.21 4.53 35.58
N PHE A 1038 33.12 5.86 35.59
CA PHE A 1038 33.94 6.70 36.47
C PHE A 1038 33.57 6.57 37.95
N LEU A 1039 32.28 6.49 38.27
CA LEU A 1039 31.82 6.23 39.64
C LEU A 1039 32.32 4.88 40.17
N SER A 1040 32.41 3.86 39.31
CA SER A 1040 32.96 2.55 39.70
C SER A 1040 34.44 2.57 40.10
N ARG A 1041 35.17 3.62 39.69
CA ARG A 1041 36.60 3.86 39.97
C ARG A 1041 36.83 4.99 40.97
N GLU A 1042 35.82 5.31 41.78
CA GLU A 1042 35.87 6.34 42.84
C GLU A 1042 36.11 7.78 42.33
N LEU A 1043 35.91 8.03 41.03
CA LEU A 1043 35.98 9.37 40.43
C LEU A 1043 34.63 10.09 40.60
N TRP A 1044 34.28 10.39 41.85
CA TRP A 1044 32.96 10.89 42.25
C TRP A 1044 32.55 12.19 41.56
N VAL A 1045 33.49 13.13 41.38
CA VAL A 1045 33.21 14.46 40.82
C VAL A 1045 32.94 14.35 39.31
N GLU A 1046 33.86 13.74 38.58
CA GLU A 1046 33.78 13.56 37.14
C GLU A 1046 32.58 12.68 36.76
N GLY A 1047 32.36 11.58 37.48
CA GLY A 1047 31.21 10.70 37.29
C GLY A 1047 29.88 11.37 37.65
N GLY A 1048 29.83 12.10 38.77
CA GLY A 1048 28.64 12.83 39.20
C GLY A 1048 28.21 13.92 38.21
N ILE A 1049 29.16 14.66 37.63
CA ILE A 1049 28.88 15.66 36.59
C ILE A 1049 28.27 15.01 35.35
N LEU A 1050 28.82 13.89 34.89
CA LEU A 1050 28.31 13.17 33.72
C LEU A 1050 26.90 12.60 33.95
N CYS A 1051 26.66 11.96 35.09
CA CYS A 1051 25.32 11.45 35.45
C CYS A 1051 24.30 12.58 35.61
N GLY A 1052 24.69 13.70 36.25
CA GLY A 1052 23.84 14.89 36.36
C GLY A 1052 23.49 15.50 35.00
N PHE A 1053 24.46 15.56 34.09
CA PHE A 1053 24.23 16.05 32.73
C PHE A 1053 23.35 15.11 31.91
N ALA A 1054 23.50 13.79 32.05
CA ALA A 1054 22.60 12.81 31.43
C ALA A 1054 21.14 13.04 31.87
N LEU A 1055 20.90 13.19 33.17
CA LEU A 1055 19.57 13.47 33.72
C LEU A 1055 19.01 14.80 33.18
N PHE A 1056 19.84 15.85 33.14
CA PHE A 1056 19.47 17.15 32.57
C PHE A 1056 19.03 17.02 31.11
N VAL A 1057 19.76 16.27 30.28
CA VAL A 1057 19.40 16.06 28.86
C VAL A 1057 18.04 15.35 28.74
N VAL A 1058 17.75 14.32 29.55
CA VAL A 1058 16.44 13.65 29.51
C VAL A 1058 15.32 14.62 29.89
N ILE A 1059 15.45 15.35 30.99
CA ILE A 1059 14.44 16.30 31.47
C ILE A 1059 14.24 17.43 30.44
N PHE A 1060 15.33 17.99 29.92
CA PHE A 1060 15.28 19.07 28.94
C PHE A 1060 14.63 18.61 27.63
N THR A 1061 15.04 17.47 27.09
CA THR A 1061 14.52 16.95 25.82
C THR A 1061 13.07 16.54 25.92
N GLU A 1062 12.68 15.78 26.95
CA GLU A 1062 11.29 15.39 27.16
C GLU A 1062 10.41 16.60 27.46
N GLY A 1063 10.86 17.53 28.32
CA GLY A 1063 10.14 18.75 28.63
C GLY A 1063 9.94 19.65 27.41
N TYR A 1064 11.01 19.88 26.63
CA TYR A 1064 10.97 20.71 25.43
C TYR A 1064 10.12 20.08 24.32
N CYS A 1065 10.38 18.81 23.99
CA CYS A 1065 9.65 18.09 22.94
C CYS A 1065 8.17 17.95 23.30
N ASN A 1066 7.84 17.60 24.55
CA ASN A 1066 6.46 17.54 25.02
C ASN A 1066 5.81 18.91 24.87
N ARG A 1067 6.42 19.98 25.40
CA ARG A 1067 5.88 21.35 25.25
C ARG A 1067 5.65 21.75 23.80
N ARG A 1068 6.53 21.38 22.88
CA ARG A 1068 6.43 21.70 21.45
C ARG A 1068 5.40 20.85 20.70
N THR A 1069 5.08 19.64 21.17
CA THR A 1069 4.09 18.75 20.52
C THR A 1069 2.74 18.69 21.22
N ILE A 1070 2.60 19.35 22.39
CA ILE A 1070 1.31 19.50 23.04
C ILE A 1070 0.36 20.16 22.06
N GLN A 1071 -0.66 19.39 21.68
CA GLN A 1071 -1.79 19.92 20.96
C GLN A 1071 -2.66 20.74 21.92
N PRO A 1072 -3.33 21.80 21.44
CA PRO A 1072 -4.21 22.59 22.29
C PRO A 1072 -5.30 21.69 22.88
N GLY A 1073 -5.43 21.70 24.21
CA GLY A 1073 -6.38 20.87 24.94
C GLY A 1073 -7.81 21.41 24.87
N LYS A 1074 -8.77 20.64 25.40
CA LYS A 1074 -10.21 21.01 25.45
C LYS A 1074 -10.48 22.36 26.14
N GLN A 1075 -9.58 22.81 27.02
CA GLN A 1075 -9.69 24.08 27.74
C GLN A 1075 -9.50 25.32 26.86
N LEU A 1076 -8.91 25.15 25.68
CA LEU A 1076 -8.72 26.24 24.72
C LEU A 1076 -9.92 26.40 23.77
N LEU A 1077 -10.91 25.52 23.88
CA LEU A 1077 -12.13 25.62 23.08
C LEU A 1077 -13.01 26.78 23.58
N ASN A 1078 -13.68 27.44 22.65
CA ASN A 1078 -14.70 28.42 22.94
C ASN A 1078 -15.76 27.83 23.91
N PRO A 1079 -16.28 28.61 24.87
CA PRO A 1079 -17.25 28.10 25.84
C PRO A 1079 -18.53 27.57 25.16
N ILE A 1080 -18.90 28.16 24.01
CA ILE A 1080 -20.04 27.72 23.20
C ILE A 1080 -19.77 26.36 22.56
N THR A 1081 -18.57 26.12 22.00
CA THR A 1081 -18.22 24.82 21.40
C THR A 1081 -18.12 23.74 22.48
N LEU A 1082 -17.62 24.10 23.67
CA LEU A 1082 -17.60 23.22 24.83
C LEU A 1082 -19.01 22.81 25.28
N ASP A 1083 -19.96 23.74 25.38
CA ASP A 1083 -21.34 23.43 25.78
C ASP A 1083 -22.06 22.54 24.75
N ARG A 1084 -21.86 22.80 23.45
CA ARG A 1084 -22.35 21.94 22.36
C ARG A 1084 -21.76 20.54 22.41
N LEU A 1085 -20.44 20.46 22.65
CA LEU A 1085 -19.73 19.19 22.83
C LEU A 1085 -20.23 18.45 24.07
N GLN A 1086 -20.46 19.14 25.18
CA GLN A 1086 -20.98 18.54 26.41
C GLN A 1086 -22.42 18.04 26.21
N SER A 1087 -23.24 18.77 25.46
CA SER A 1087 -24.58 18.34 25.08
C SER A 1087 -24.55 17.06 24.25
N PHE A 1088 -23.65 16.97 23.27
CA PHE A 1088 -23.42 15.73 22.51
C PHE A 1088 -22.99 14.58 23.41
N ILE A 1089 -22.04 14.82 24.34
CA ILE A 1089 -21.54 13.79 25.28
C ILE A 1089 -22.65 13.27 26.20
N ARG A 1090 -23.49 14.16 26.73
CA ARG A 1090 -24.59 13.77 27.62
C ARG A 1090 -25.59 12.88 26.92
N MET A 1091 -25.85 13.12 25.64
CA MET A 1091 -26.79 12.31 24.85
C MET A 1091 -26.15 11.05 24.26
N SER A 1092 -24.83 11.01 24.08
CA SER A 1092 -24.13 9.80 23.64
C SER A 1092 -23.98 8.75 24.74
N GLN A 1093 -24.04 9.18 26.01
CA GLN A 1093 -24.03 8.29 27.16
C GLN A 1093 -25.39 7.59 27.35
N PRO A 1094 -25.41 6.36 27.89
CA PRO A 1094 -26.66 5.66 28.13
C PRO A 1094 -27.42 6.40 29.24
N GLY A 1095 -28.66 6.80 28.98
CA GLY A 1095 -29.50 7.41 30.00
C GLY A 1095 -29.74 6.41 31.14
N GLU A 1096 -29.33 6.76 32.36
CA GLU A 1096 -29.43 5.91 33.56
C GLU A 1096 -30.89 5.53 33.92
N ASN A 1097 -31.91 6.16 33.30
CA ASN A 1097 -33.33 5.99 33.60
C ASN A 1097 -34.21 5.51 32.41
N GLY A 1098 -33.63 4.88 31.39
CA GLY A 1098 -34.29 4.58 30.10
C GLY A 1098 -35.45 3.56 30.08
N LEU A 1099 -35.96 3.08 31.23
CA LEU A 1099 -37.09 2.13 31.24
C LEU A 1099 -38.49 2.78 31.19
N VAL A 1100 -38.60 4.12 31.22
CA VAL A 1100 -39.91 4.81 31.38
C VAL A 1100 -40.17 5.96 30.39
N GLU A 1101 -39.23 6.32 29.50
CA GLU A 1101 -39.36 7.55 28.67
C GLU A 1101 -39.35 7.36 27.14
N GLU A 1102 -39.53 6.14 26.63
CA GLU A 1102 -39.79 5.94 25.19
C GLU A 1102 -41.12 6.58 24.74
N GLU A 1103 -42.03 6.87 25.69
CA GLU A 1103 -43.34 7.49 25.42
C GLU A 1103 -43.34 9.03 25.40
N ARG A 1104 -42.32 9.72 25.97
CA ARG A 1104 -42.35 11.19 26.15
C ARG A 1104 -41.62 12.00 25.09
N LEU A 1105 -40.85 11.37 24.21
CA LEU A 1105 -40.30 12.03 23.01
C LEU A 1105 -41.31 12.12 21.85
N SER A 1106 -42.56 11.70 22.08
CA SER A 1106 -43.70 11.80 21.13
C SER A 1106 -44.32 13.21 21.01
N VAL A 1107 -43.85 14.21 21.77
CA VAL A 1107 -44.55 15.52 21.89
C VAL A 1107 -44.16 16.53 20.80
N VAL A 1108 -43.13 16.27 19.98
CA VAL A 1108 -42.80 17.12 18.82
C VAL A 1108 -43.08 16.36 17.54
N GLY A 1109 -44.35 16.35 17.13
CA GLY A 1109 -44.76 15.85 15.81
C GLY A 1109 -45.96 14.92 15.85
N SER A 1110 -47.10 15.43 16.31
CA SER A 1110 -48.44 14.90 16.01
C SER A 1110 -48.75 15.03 14.49
N GLY A 1111 -47.93 14.40 13.66
CA GLY A 1111 -48.23 14.07 12.27
C GLY A 1111 -48.40 12.56 12.22
N ARG A 1112 -49.64 12.10 12.06
CA ARG A 1112 -50.06 10.70 11.91
C ARG A 1112 -48.94 9.79 11.38
N HIS A 1113 -48.52 8.83 12.21
CA HIS A 1113 -47.78 7.64 11.82
C HIS A 1113 -48.59 6.85 10.78
N GLY A 1114 -48.48 7.23 9.51
CA GLY A 1114 -48.43 6.24 8.46
C GLY A 1114 -47.11 5.51 8.67
N ARG A 1115 -47.18 4.22 9.02
CA ARG A 1115 -46.15 3.24 8.65
C ARG A 1115 -45.67 3.66 7.26
N SER A 1116 -44.41 4.07 7.12
CA SER A 1116 -43.79 4.32 5.81
C SER A 1116 -43.80 2.98 5.08
N ARG A 1117 -44.93 2.68 4.44
CA ARG A 1117 -45.10 1.53 3.57
C ARG A 1117 -44.11 1.80 2.43
N GLY A 1118 -42.98 1.10 2.47
CA GLY A 1118 -41.84 1.29 1.58
C GLY A 1118 -42.30 1.27 0.12
N SER A 1119 -42.53 2.47 -0.41
CA SER A 1119 -42.72 2.68 -1.83
C SER A 1119 -41.32 2.67 -2.44
N PHE A 1120 -41.10 1.81 -3.44
CA PHE A 1120 -39.87 1.76 -4.24
C PHE A 1120 -39.40 3.16 -4.74
N ALA A 1121 -40.31 4.15 -4.80
CA ALA A 1121 -39.97 5.54 -5.12
C ALA A 1121 -39.09 6.23 -4.05
N SER A 1122 -39.31 5.97 -2.76
CA SER A 1122 -38.46 6.51 -1.68
C SER A 1122 -37.09 5.86 -1.64
N ILE A 1123 -36.96 4.63 -2.16
CA ILE A 1123 -35.69 3.91 -2.27
C ILE A 1123 -34.90 4.44 -3.46
N LEU A 1124 -35.54 4.74 -4.60
CA LEU A 1124 -34.89 5.45 -5.69
C LEU A 1124 -34.55 6.90 -5.33
N GLU A 1125 -35.38 7.56 -4.52
CA GLU A 1125 -35.11 8.90 -4.02
C GLU A 1125 -33.99 8.89 -2.97
N MET A 1126 -33.93 7.87 -2.10
CA MET A 1126 -32.85 7.68 -1.14
C MET A 1126 -31.55 7.20 -1.80
N LEU A 1127 -31.61 6.25 -2.75
CA LEU A 1127 -30.48 5.90 -3.61
C LEU A 1127 -30.07 7.11 -4.47
N SER A 1128 -30.99 7.97 -4.88
CA SER A 1128 -30.61 9.25 -5.51
C SER A 1128 -30.11 10.28 -4.49
N LEU A 1129 -30.43 10.20 -3.21
CA LEU A 1129 -29.90 11.12 -2.19
C LEU A 1129 -28.55 10.63 -1.64
N THR A 1130 -28.29 9.32 -1.65
CA THR A 1130 -27.04 8.70 -1.19
C THR A 1130 -26.08 8.40 -2.33
N LEU A 1131 -26.57 8.08 -3.54
CA LEU A 1131 -25.77 7.91 -4.78
C LEU A 1131 -25.82 9.15 -5.69
N ALA A 1132 -26.90 9.94 -5.70
CA ALA A 1132 -26.84 11.31 -6.23
C ALA A 1132 -26.49 12.28 -5.09
N VAL A 1133 -25.37 11.98 -4.44
CA VAL A 1133 -24.34 13.01 -4.33
C VAL A 1133 -23.96 13.34 -5.78
N VAL A 1134 -24.79 14.14 -6.45
CA VAL A 1134 -24.39 14.79 -7.70
C VAL A 1134 -23.10 15.49 -7.32
N PRO A 1135 -21.95 15.14 -7.93
CA PRO A 1135 -20.74 15.88 -7.66
C PRO A 1135 -21.09 17.32 -8.01
N THR A 1136 -21.17 18.17 -6.99
CA THR A 1136 -21.37 19.60 -7.21
C THR A 1136 -20.35 19.98 -8.26
N SER A 1137 -20.80 20.51 -9.40
CA SER A 1137 -19.96 20.84 -10.56
C SER A 1137 -18.93 21.95 -10.26
N SER A 1138 -18.76 22.32 -8.99
CA SER A 1138 -17.62 23.09 -8.50
C SER A 1138 -16.45 22.14 -8.20
N GLU A 1139 -15.27 22.51 -8.69
CA GLU A 1139 -13.95 21.87 -8.57
C GLU A 1139 -13.44 21.62 -7.12
N THR A 1140 -14.33 21.57 -6.14
CA THR A 1140 -14.04 21.52 -4.71
C THR A 1140 -14.02 20.09 -4.21
N ARG A 1141 -12.79 19.53 -4.14
CA ARG A 1141 -12.31 18.46 -3.24
C ARG A 1141 -13.37 17.55 -2.62
N GLY A 1142 -13.31 16.26 -2.94
CA GLY A 1142 -14.06 15.24 -2.21
C GLY A 1142 -13.81 15.25 -0.68
N PRO A 1143 -14.72 14.66 0.12
CA PRO A 1143 -14.75 14.71 1.58
C PRO A 1143 -13.48 14.19 2.28
N ILE A 1144 -12.65 13.40 1.62
CA ILE A 1144 -11.40 12.89 2.19
C ILE A 1144 -10.30 13.98 2.12
N PRO A 1145 -9.65 14.34 3.24
CA PRO A 1145 -8.65 15.41 3.28
C PRO A 1145 -7.50 15.25 2.26
N LEU A 1146 -7.14 14.00 1.95
CA LEU A 1146 -6.08 13.66 1.00
C LEU A 1146 -6.59 13.12 -0.35
N GLY A 1147 -7.92 13.14 -0.59
CA GLY A 1147 -8.57 12.49 -1.75
C GLY A 1147 -8.19 13.04 -3.13
N LYS A 1148 -7.55 14.23 -3.22
CA LYS A 1148 -7.09 14.80 -4.50
C LYS A 1148 -5.91 14.01 -5.13
N TRP A 1149 -5.30 13.07 -4.42
CA TRP A 1149 -4.25 12.19 -4.95
C TRP A 1149 -4.85 11.00 -5.72
N LYS A 1150 -5.47 11.38 -6.85
CA LYS A 1150 -6.26 10.67 -7.86
C LYS A 1150 -5.71 9.35 -8.45
N ASN A 1151 -4.63 8.75 -7.92
CA ASN A 1151 -4.04 7.54 -8.52
C ASN A 1151 -3.53 6.46 -7.55
N ASP A 1152 -3.47 6.71 -6.24
CA ASP A 1152 -2.93 5.74 -5.27
C ASP A 1152 -4.02 5.03 -4.45
N SER A 1153 -5.31 5.23 -4.77
CA SER A 1153 -6.39 4.44 -4.19
C SER A 1153 -6.12 2.96 -4.44
N THR A 1154 -5.99 2.21 -3.36
CA THR A 1154 -5.88 0.75 -3.37
C THR A 1154 -6.90 0.16 -4.34
N LEU A 1155 -6.45 -0.80 -5.14
CA LEU A 1155 -7.21 -1.57 -6.13
C LEU A 1155 -8.69 -1.72 -5.72
N ASP A 1156 -9.58 -0.94 -6.33
CA ASP A 1156 -11.02 -1.20 -6.30
C ASP A 1156 -11.34 -2.07 -7.51
N ASP A 1157 -11.81 -3.32 -7.34
CA ASP A 1157 -11.71 -4.43 -8.30
C ASP A 1157 -12.10 -4.10 -9.75
N LEU A 1158 -13.00 -3.16 -9.98
CA LEU A 1158 -13.38 -2.68 -11.31
C LEU A 1158 -12.37 -1.70 -11.94
N THR A 1159 -11.99 -0.65 -11.21
CA THR A 1159 -11.02 0.35 -11.70
C THR A 1159 -9.59 -0.21 -11.68
N ALA A 1160 -9.36 -1.13 -10.74
CA ALA A 1160 -8.21 -1.97 -10.54
C ALA A 1160 -7.85 -2.82 -11.74
N THR A 1161 -8.79 -3.60 -12.28
CA THR A 1161 -8.51 -4.62 -13.29
C THR A 1161 -8.21 -4.01 -14.65
N GLU A 1162 -8.94 -2.98 -15.07
CA GLU A 1162 -8.63 -2.27 -16.32
C GLU A 1162 -7.33 -1.44 -16.19
N ARG A 1163 -7.12 -0.77 -15.05
CA ARG A 1163 -5.85 -0.08 -14.78
C ARG A 1163 -4.70 -1.07 -14.70
N ALA A 1164 -4.88 -2.23 -14.07
CA ALA A 1164 -3.89 -3.32 -13.98
C ALA A 1164 -3.53 -3.88 -15.36
N ALA A 1165 -4.52 -4.15 -16.20
CA ALA A 1165 -4.32 -4.64 -17.57
C ALA A 1165 -3.50 -3.66 -18.44
N ARG A 1166 -3.55 -2.37 -18.13
CA ARG A 1166 -2.80 -1.31 -18.84
C ARG A 1166 -1.49 -0.89 -18.17
N THR A 1167 -1.34 -1.19 -16.88
CA THR A 1167 -0.15 -0.84 -16.10
C THR A 1167 0.80 -2.01 -15.92
N ASN A 1168 0.52 -3.19 -16.47
CA ASN A 1168 1.44 -4.32 -16.38
C ASN A 1168 2.84 -3.96 -16.98
N PRO A 1169 3.92 -4.64 -16.58
CA PRO A 1169 5.28 -4.29 -17.03
C PRO A 1169 5.54 -4.59 -18.52
N GLU A 1170 4.68 -5.40 -19.14
CA GLU A 1170 4.75 -5.75 -20.57
C GLU A 1170 3.98 -4.73 -21.44
N ALA A 1171 3.16 -3.86 -20.83
CA ALA A 1171 2.35 -2.89 -21.52
C ALA A 1171 3.19 -1.72 -22.04
N PRO A 1172 2.85 -1.16 -23.22
CA PRO A 1172 3.54 0.00 -23.76
C PRO A 1172 3.45 1.21 -22.83
N PRO A 1173 4.54 1.95 -22.56
CA PRO A 1173 4.57 3.05 -21.59
C PRO A 1173 3.73 4.29 -21.97
N HIS A 1174 3.08 4.28 -23.14
CA HIS A 1174 2.42 5.43 -23.77
C HIS A 1174 0.89 5.35 -23.86
N LEU A 1175 0.23 4.45 -23.11
CA LEU A 1175 -1.23 4.36 -23.15
C LEU A 1175 -1.90 5.67 -22.68
N PRO A 1176 -2.96 6.14 -23.38
CA PRO A 1176 -3.75 7.27 -22.92
C PRO A 1176 -4.48 6.95 -21.60
N PRO A 1177 -4.76 7.95 -20.76
CA PRO A 1177 -5.52 7.75 -19.53
C PRO A 1177 -6.91 7.18 -19.84
N LEU A 1178 -7.41 6.35 -18.92
CA LEU A 1178 -8.73 5.74 -19.01
C LEU A 1178 -9.83 6.80 -18.88
N PRO A 1179 -10.93 6.73 -19.66
CA PRO A 1179 -12.10 7.58 -19.45
C PRO A 1179 -12.83 7.27 -18.13
N PHE A 1180 -12.63 6.08 -17.54
CA PHE A 1180 -13.20 5.68 -16.26
C PHE A 1180 -12.47 6.22 -15.03
N ALA A 1181 -11.49 7.13 -15.20
CA ALA A 1181 -10.97 7.89 -14.06
C ALA A 1181 -12.13 8.58 -13.30
N ASP A 1182 -13.16 8.99 -14.04
CA ASP A 1182 -14.34 9.68 -13.54
C ASP A 1182 -15.13 8.85 -12.50
N HIS A 1183 -15.30 7.53 -12.66
CA HIS A 1183 -16.02 6.71 -11.65
C HIS A 1183 -15.22 6.52 -10.36
N ALA A 1184 -13.89 6.34 -10.46
CA ALA A 1184 -13.05 6.29 -9.26
C ALA A 1184 -13.08 7.64 -8.52
N GLU A 1185 -13.21 8.74 -9.25
CA GLU A 1185 -13.35 10.09 -8.70
C GLU A 1185 -14.72 10.31 -8.06
N GLU A 1186 -15.79 9.83 -8.68
CA GLU A 1186 -17.14 9.83 -8.12
C GLU A 1186 -17.16 9.06 -6.79
N MET A 1187 -16.60 7.85 -6.78
CA MET A 1187 -16.54 6.99 -5.59
C MET A 1187 -15.52 7.44 -4.55
N ALA A 1188 -14.53 8.27 -4.91
CA ALA A 1188 -13.59 8.86 -3.95
C ALA A 1188 -14.27 9.76 -2.92
N SER A 1189 -15.52 10.19 -3.21
CA SER A 1189 -16.34 10.94 -2.28
C SER A 1189 -17.14 10.08 -1.30
N ILE A 1190 -17.21 8.78 -1.51
CA ILE A 1190 -18.06 7.88 -0.73
C ILE A 1190 -17.20 7.04 0.22
N LEU A 1191 -17.50 7.13 1.51
CA LEU A 1191 -16.73 6.49 2.58
C LEU A 1191 -17.53 5.40 3.30
N TYR A 1192 -17.93 4.39 2.53
CA TYR A 1192 -18.47 3.14 3.05
C TYR A 1192 -17.44 2.01 2.96
N ALA A 1193 -17.73 0.94 3.68
CA ALA A 1193 -16.94 -0.29 3.64
C ALA A 1193 -16.83 -0.80 2.20
N PRO A 1194 -15.66 -1.31 1.78
CA PRO A 1194 -15.41 -1.69 0.39
C PRO A 1194 -16.38 -2.77 -0.09
N GLU A 1195 -16.92 -3.60 0.82
CA GLU A 1195 -17.89 -4.64 0.50
C GLU A 1195 -19.24 -4.05 0.05
N LEU A 1196 -19.65 -2.94 0.67
CA LEU A 1196 -20.90 -2.25 0.34
C LEU A 1196 -20.82 -1.49 -0.99
N LEU A 1197 -19.59 -1.09 -1.36
CA LEU A 1197 -19.27 -0.42 -2.61
C LEU A 1197 -18.78 -1.40 -3.68
N ALA A 1198 -18.78 -2.71 -3.38
CA ALA A 1198 -18.21 -3.72 -4.24
C ALA A 1198 -18.92 -3.68 -5.60
N PRO A 1199 -18.19 -3.32 -6.66
CA PRO A 1199 -18.83 -3.05 -7.93
C PRO A 1199 -18.92 -4.37 -8.74
N PRO A 1200 -19.70 -4.43 -9.84
CA PRO A 1200 -19.90 -5.68 -10.56
C PRO A 1200 -18.59 -6.25 -11.12
N PRO A 1201 -18.35 -7.56 -11.07
CA PRO A 1201 -17.07 -8.14 -11.46
C PRO A 1201 -16.72 -7.88 -12.92
N VAL A 1202 -15.44 -7.59 -13.18
CA VAL A 1202 -14.84 -7.57 -14.52
C VAL A 1202 -14.08 -8.86 -14.73
N ILE A 1203 -14.21 -9.49 -15.90
CA ILE A 1203 -13.42 -10.66 -16.28
C ILE A 1203 -12.17 -10.17 -17.00
N TRP A 1204 -10.99 -10.64 -16.58
CA TRP A 1204 -9.75 -10.34 -17.26
C TRP A 1204 -9.31 -11.50 -18.16
N LEU A 1205 -9.39 -11.29 -19.48
CA LEU A 1205 -8.99 -12.28 -20.48
C LEU A 1205 -7.59 -12.00 -21.05
N PRO A 1206 -6.82 -13.04 -21.42
CA PRO A 1206 -5.58 -12.89 -22.16
C PRO A 1206 -5.88 -12.40 -23.58
N ASN A 1207 -5.08 -11.47 -24.08
CA ASN A 1207 -5.14 -11.05 -25.48
C ASN A 1207 -4.21 -11.94 -26.32
N ASP A 1208 -4.81 -12.84 -27.08
CA ASP A 1208 -4.12 -13.76 -27.96
C ASP A 1208 -3.93 -13.16 -29.35
N THR A 1209 -2.86 -13.57 -30.04
CA THR A 1209 -2.61 -13.16 -31.43
C THR A 1209 -3.68 -13.68 -32.40
N GLY A 1210 -4.41 -14.73 -32.01
CA GLY A 1210 -5.51 -15.31 -32.77
C GLY A 1210 -6.84 -14.54 -32.68
N GLY A 1211 -6.94 -13.55 -31.79
CA GLY A 1211 -8.15 -12.76 -31.60
C GLY A 1211 -9.32 -13.52 -30.96
N ILE A 1212 -9.09 -14.70 -30.40
CA ILE A 1212 -10.12 -15.53 -29.73
C ILE A 1212 -10.56 -14.88 -28.43
N GLY A 1213 -9.61 -14.37 -27.64
CA GLY A 1213 -9.90 -13.58 -26.45
C GLY A 1213 -10.70 -12.31 -26.79
N ARG A 1214 -10.54 -11.77 -28.01
CA ARG A 1214 -11.34 -10.65 -28.50
C ARG A 1214 -12.76 -11.04 -28.85
N SER A 1215 -12.95 -12.15 -29.54
CA SER A 1215 -14.29 -12.66 -29.84
C SER A 1215 -15.02 -13.09 -28.57
N GLU A 1216 -14.33 -13.74 -27.62
CA GLU A 1216 -14.93 -14.17 -26.36
C GLU A 1216 -15.31 -12.97 -25.49
N ALA A 1217 -14.45 -11.95 -25.39
CA ALA A 1217 -14.79 -10.71 -24.71
C ALA A 1217 -16.02 -10.02 -25.32
N TYR A 1218 -16.14 -10.03 -26.65
CA TYR A 1218 -17.30 -9.49 -27.34
C TYR A 1218 -18.57 -10.29 -27.03
N ASP A 1219 -18.49 -11.62 -27.02
CA ASP A 1219 -19.63 -12.50 -26.75
C ASP A 1219 -20.07 -12.42 -25.27
N LEU A 1220 -19.13 -12.37 -24.33
CA LEU A 1220 -19.38 -12.14 -22.91
C LEU A 1220 -20.09 -10.80 -22.66
N GLN A 1221 -19.62 -9.73 -23.30
CA GLN A 1221 -20.24 -8.42 -23.17
C GLN A 1221 -21.62 -8.36 -23.82
N ARG A 1222 -21.79 -8.97 -25.00
CA ARG A 1222 -23.04 -8.89 -25.79
C ARG A 1222 -24.15 -9.81 -25.29
N TYR A 1223 -23.83 -11.02 -24.86
CA TYR A 1223 -24.83 -12.04 -24.52
C TYR A 1223 -24.97 -12.28 -23.02
N HIS A 1224 -23.93 -12.01 -22.24
CA HIS A 1224 -23.93 -12.25 -20.80
C HIS A 1224 -23.92 -10.98 -19.97
N GLU A 1225 -23.79 -9.80 -20.60
CA GLU A 1225 -23.68 -8.49 -19.93
C GLU A 1225 -22.53 -8.42 -18.92
N LEU A 1226 -21.52 -9.29 -19.09
CA LEU A 1226 -20.34 -9.32 -18.25
C LEU A 1226 -19.30 -8.35 -18.82
N ARG A 1227 -18.78 -7.47 -17.97
CA ARG A 1227 -17.71 -6.54 -18.37
C ARG A 1227 -16.41 -7.34 -18.51
N VAL A 1228 -15.70 -7.14 -19.61
CA VAL A 1228 -14.46 -7.85 -19.90
C VAL A 1228 -13.35 -6.87 -20.26
N THR A 1229 -12.16 -7.09 -19.70
CA THR A 1229 -10.94 -6.38 -20.04
C THR A 1229 -9.91 -7.33 -20.62
N GLN A 1230 -9.27 -6.93 -21.71
CA GLN A 1230 -8.21 -7.72 -22.36
C GLN A 1230 -6.82 -7.24 -21.93
N ASP A 1231 -5.88 -8.18 -21.85
CA ASP A 1231 -4.47 -7.91 -21.58
C ASP A 1231 -3.84 -7.05 -22.69
N VAL A 1232 -3.08 -5.99 -22.35
CA VAL A 1232 -2.46 -5.11 -23.34
C VAL A 1232 -0.98 -5.47 -23.49
N ARG A 1233 -0.59 -6.09 -24.62
CA ARG A 1233 0.79 -6.55 -24.86
C ARG A 1233 1.50 -5.78 -25.97
N ALA A 1234 0.77 -5.30 -26.97
CA ALA A 1234 1.32 -4.54 -28.09
C ALA A 1234 0.76 -3.11 -28.13
N LYS A 1235 1.54 -2.19 -28.74
CA LYS A 1235 1.11 -0.80 -28.99
C LYS A 1235 -0.13 -0.73 -29.90
N GLU A 1236 -0.33 -1.76 -30.73
CA GLU A 1236 -1.48 -1.91 -31.62
C GLU A 1236 -2.76 -2.28 -30.87
N ASP A 1237 -2.64 -2.97 -29.72
CA ASP A 1237 -3.79 -3.30 -28.87
C ASP A 1237 -4.40 -2.05 -28.24
N ALA A 1238 -3.56 -1.07 -27.93
CA ALA A 1238 -3.92 0.21 -27.34
C ALA A 1238 -4.71 1.14 -28.28
N THR A 1239 -4.41 1.10 -29.58
CA THR A 1239 -4.91 2.05 -30.57
C THR A 1239 -6.20 1.58 -31.24
N SER A 1240 -6.62 0.33 -31.01
CA SER A 1240 -7.78 -0.26 -31.71
C SER A 1240 -9.14 0.31 -31.29
N ARG A 1241 -9.21 1.17 -30.26
CA ARG A 1241 -10.41 1.95 -29.93
C ARG A 1241 -10.59 3.14 -30.91
N ARG A 1242 -10.41 2.92 -32.21
CA ARG A 1242 -11.10 3.77 -33.20
C ARG A 1242 -12.57 3.47 -33.00
N SER A 1243 -13.31 4.50 -32.61
CA SER A 1243 -14.76 4.49 -32.46
C SER A 1243 -15.42 3.73 -33.63
N TRP A 1244 -15.81 2.49 -33.37
CA TRP A 1244 -16.89 1.84 -34.11
C TRP A 1244 -18.18 2.43 -33.53
N THR A 1245 -18.42 3.68 -33.90
CA THR A 1245 -19.70 4.38 -33.80
C THR A 1245 -20.14 4.67 -35.21
#